data_AF-A0A822BZA8-F1
#
_entry.id   AF-A0A822BZA8-F1
#
_cell.length_a   1.000
_cell.length_b   1.000
_cell.length_c   1.000
_cell.angle_alpha   90.00
_cell.angle_beta   90.00
_cell.angle_gamma   90.00
#
_symmetry.space_group_name_H-M   'P 1'
#
loop_
_entity.id
_entity.type
_entity.pdbx_description
1 polymer ?
#
loop_
_entity_poly.entity_id
_entity_poly.type
_entity_poly.pdbx_seq_one_letter_code
_entity_poly.pdbx_strand_id
1 'polypeptide(L)'
;MSFERLNILLKQISSSNSYFSIENIIEEYFCNKNSPLTTIEQEKLIRLCLRKLSDWFNQTPEQIKQIKINFHKYFIQTSFLLKQKQLIDLLLNQLKISLNDYLTFLLIDLYEKNYLKLLNELEQEFDLTYIIHLPDRITNIYMNNIPICFQSKNFFHRLSQYIQEQLITYHYPNMVAQIDTNIKFICQLVHRAAKLGYTKYIWRPLYKNLFIKKCSNDSLWLRLAQYFLFETIDDIILYTIEHGNSKILDLFFSDRIIHLPLLEKYLIDTLLFRKQLSIDIVRTILIYLTMSNNRIEKCFQYVFKRFLHIWSQENFIRFSSNNQHLYICQCISICLSFNQQIQLNNDKDTIIMCVLNGIRLHLESTFDYIRRRGQLIGELIIKYIHLFSSSNQLIFDTYDKNHSEVLMLTKLAEIDQTLNDRQLSDDDDDDEETIMKKEPIVSIIEKPICTTNRIVLHDASIDDDDDDDEFESYDYSHDTIKLDVEKPKYIRTCLADLISTDKIDRLESALNMLPTLIELYKIECEEVALELVRILLNYNSTFNIENFEKLRLNNLIILCENYPLLISDYLCKEFYEKNYTIHQRSLILKIIQETAKKLSQINQIQTKIQDQLFISDDDDDDDNDNDSWHSIINKRLKLKTKYKNIETKKKKNLNYL
;
A
#
# COMPACT_ATOMS: atom_id res chain seq x y z
N MET A 1 -17.64 -45.58 37.97
CA MET A 1 -16.70 -45.15 39.04
C MET A 1 -17.47 -44.40 40.12
N SER A 2 -17.12 -44.54 41.41
CA SER A 2 -17.75 -43.72 42.46
C SER A 2 -17.25 -42.28 42.34
N PHE A 3 -18.16 -41.31 42.45
CA PHE A 3 -17.86 -39.86 42.43
C PHE A 3 -16.69 -39.48 43.36
N GLU A 4 -16.55 -40.20 44.47
CA GLU A 4 -15.45 -40.08 45.42
C GLU A 4 -14.07 -40.42 44.82
N ARG A 5 -13.95 -41.51 44.05
CA ARG A 5 -12.69 -41.88 43.41
C ARG A 5 -12.23 -40.82 42.40
N LEU A 6 -13.16 -40.23 41.67
CA LEU A 6 -12.84 -39.14 40.75
C LEU A 6 -12.38 -37.89 41.47
N ASN A 7 -13.06 -37.47 42.54
CA ASN A 7 -12.62 -36.32 43.34
C ASN A 7 -11.25 -36.54 44.00
N ILE A 8 -10.94 -37.76 44.41
CA ILE A 8 -9.60 -38.12 44.91
C ILE A 8 -8.55 -37.96 43.80
N LEU A 9 -8.82 -38.46 42.60
CA LEU A 9 -7.93 -38.31 41.43
C LEU A 9 -7.72 -36.83 41.05
N LEU A 10 -8.80 -36.03 40.97
CA LEU A 10 -8.70 -34.60 40.68
C LEU A 10 -7.89 -33.85 41.76
N LYS A 11 -8.04 -34.24 43.03
CA LYS A 11 -7.31 -33.64 44.17
C LYS A 11 -5.84 -34.06 44.18
N GLN A 12 -5.52 -35.28 43.79
CA GLN A 12 -4.14 -35.74 43.60
C GLN A 12 -3.47 -34.94 42.48
N ILE A 13 -4.07 -34.88 41.29
CA ILE A 13 -3.52 -34.15 40.13
C ILE A 13 -3.33 -32.65 40.42
N SER A 14 -4.27 -32.02 41.13
CA SER A 14 -4.19 -30.58 41.44
C SER A 14 -3.12 -30.23 42.48
N SER A 15 -2.77 -31.16 43.38
CA SER A 15 -1.78 -30.94 44.45
C SER A 15 -0.35 -31.32 44.05
N SER A 16 -0.18 -32.13 43.02
CA SER A 16 1.12 -32.58 42.52
C SER A 16 1.70 -31.66 41.44
N ASN A 17 2.89 -31.12 41.69
CA ASN A 17 3.67 -30.35 40.70
C ASN A 17 4.66 -31.21 39.91
N SER A 18 4.70 -32.53 40.12
CA SER A 18 5.60 -33.44 39.41
C SER A 18 4.83 -34.44 38.54
N TYR A 19 5.14 -34.50 37.24
CA TYR A 19 4.52 -35.46 36.31
C TYR A 19 4.68 -36.91 36.77
N PHE A 20 5.88 -37.29 37.23
CA PHE A 20 6.21 -38.65 37.68
C PHE A 20 5.41 -39.11 38.90
N SER A 21 4.86 -38.19 39.69
CA SER A 21 3.96 -38.55 40.80
C SER A 21 2.56 -38.95 40.35
N ILE A 22 2.23 -38.72 39.08
CA ILE A 22 0.91 -38.94 38.47
C ILE A 22 1.02 -39.82 37.20
N GLU A 23 2.22 -40.18 36.75
CA GLU A 23 2.44 -40.93 35.50
C GLU A 23 1.60 -42.22 35.42
N ASN A 24 1.60 -43.03 36.49
CA ASN A 24 0.79 -44.25 36.58
C ASN A 24 -0.71 -43.97 36.48
N ILE A 25 -1.19 -42.86 37.06
CA ILE A 25 -2.60 -42.44 36.98
C ILE A 25 -2.93 -42.00 35.55
N ILE A 26 -2.01 -41.32 34.88
CA ILE A 26 -2.19 -40.87 33.49
C ILE A 26 -2.21 -42.09 32.55
N GLU A 27 -1.27 -43.02 32.68
CA GLU A 27 -1.20 -44.21 31.83
C GLU A 27 -2.39 -45.15 32.03
N GLU A 28 -2.82 -45.39 33.28
CA GLU A 28 -3.91 -46.32 33.61
C GLU A 28 -5.26 -45.87 33.05
N TYR A 29 -5.52 -44.55 33.05
CA TYR A 29 -6.84 -44.00 32.71
C TYR A 29 -6.93 -43.35 31.34
N PHE A 30 -5.80 -43.02 30.70
CA PHE A 30 -5.80 -42.37 29.38
C PHE A 30 -5.29 -43.24 28.22
N CYS A 31 -4.41 -44.22 28.47
CA CYS A 31 -3.88 -45.08 27.40
C CYS A 31 -4.66 -46.39 27.23
N ASN A 32 -5.48 -46.79 28.22
CA ASN A 32 -6.31 -47.98 28.15
C ASN A 32 -7.65 -47.73 27.42
N LYS A 33 -7.87 -48.43 26.30
CA LYS A 33 -9.16 -48.41 25.56
C LYS A 33 -10.37 -48.90 26.39
N ASN A 34 -10.12 -49.59 27.51
CA ASN A 34 -11.13 -50.12 28.43
C ASN A 34 -11.21 -49.31 29.75
N SER A 35 -11.04 -47.99 29.69
CA SER A 35 -11.09 -47.16 30.90
C SER A 35 -12.48 -47.18 31.56
N PRO A 36 -12.59 -47.26 32.89
CA PRO A 36 -13.87 -47.29 33.61
C PRO A 36 -14.52 -45.89 33.80
N LEU A 37 -13.99 -44.85 33.16
CA LEU A 37 -14.42 -43.46 33.25
C LEU A 37 -15.40 -43.13 32.12
N THR A 38 -16.39 -42.27 32.40
CA THR A 38 -17.23 -41.67 31.36
C THR A 38 -16.45 -40.64 30.54
N THR A 39 -16.89 -40.33 29.33
CA THR A 39 -16.25 -39.33 28.44
C THR A 39 -16.10 -37.96 29.10
N ILE A 40 -17.08 -37.54 29.91
CA ILE A 40 -17.07 -36.26 30.67
C ILE A 40 -15.99 -36.27 31.76
N GLU A 41 -15.76 -37.42 32.39
CA GLU A 41 -14.77 -37.57 33.44
C GLU A 41 -13.34 -37.56 32.87
N GLN A 42 -13.14 -38.20 31.72
CA GLN A 42 -11.90 -38.11 30.95
C GLN A 42 -11.63 -36.66 30.52
N GLU A 43 -12.64 -35.93 30.04
CA GLU A 43 -12.52 -34.51 29.66
C GLU A 43 -12.02 -33.63 30.81
N LYS A 44 -12.59 -33.81 32.02
CA LYS A 44 -12.18 -33.05 33.21
C LYS A 44 -10.74 -33.33 33.61
N LEU A 45 -10.32 -34.59 33.55
CA LEU A 45 -8.95 -34.99 33.83
C LEU A 45 -7.98 -34.39 32.80
N ILE A 46 -8.34 -34.40 31.50
CA ILE A 46 -7.53 -33.79 30.44
C ILE A 46 -7.31 -32.30 30.70
N ARG A 47 -8.37 -31.56 31.02
CA ARG A 47 -8.27 -30.12 31.33
C ARG A 47 -7.35 -29.82 32.50
N LEU A 48 -7.31 -30.68 33.52
CA LEU A 48 -6.41 -30.50 34.67
C LEU A 48 -4.96 -30.81 34.32
N CYS A 49 -4.69 -31.88 33.58
CA CYS A 49 -3.34 -32.18 33.09
C CYS A 49 -2.81 -31.05 32.22
N LEU A 50 -3.64 -30.50 31.33
CA LEU A 50 -3.28 -29.35 30.49
C LEU A 50 -2.94 -28.09 31.28
N ARG A 51 -3.61 -27.88 32.43
CA ARG A 51 -3.34 -26.72 33.30
C ARG A 51 -2.03 -26.82 34.09
N LYS A 52 -1.51 -28.03 34.26
CA LYS A 52 -0.31 -28.35 35.04
C LYS A 52 0.93 -28.64 34.19
N LEU A 53 0.79 -28.61 32.87
CA LEU A 53 1.86 -28.83 31.89
C LEU A 53 3.09 -27.94 32.11
N SER A 54 2.86 -26.65 32.35
CA SER A 54 3.93 -25.67 32.60
C SER A 54 4.72 -26.01 33.87
N ASP A 55 4.01 -26.36 34.95
CA ASP A 55 4.62 -26.79 36.22
C ASP A 55 5.50 -28.05 36.03
N TRP A 56 5.09 -28.96 35.14
CA TRP A 56 5.79 -30.22 34.88
C TRP A 56 7.06 -30.07 34.02
N PHE A 57 7.25 -28.93 33.34
CA PHE A 57 8.47 -28.66 32.57
C PHE A 57 9.63 -28.07 33.38
N ASN A 58 9.47 -27.89 34.70
CA ASN A 58 10.54 -27.47 35.61
C ASN A 58 11.43 -28.63 36.10
N GLN A 59 11.56 -29.71 35.30
CA GLN A 59 12.21 -30.97 35.67
C GLN A 59 13.51 -31.21 34.89
N THR A 60 14.24 -32.30 35.18
CA THR A 60 15.53 -32.56 34.50
C THR A 60 15.34 -32.79 32.99
N PRO A 61 16.35 -32.52 32.14
CA PRO A 61 16.22 -32.62 30.68
C PRO A 61 15.83 -34.03 30.18
N GLU A 62 16.26 -35.09 30.87
CA GLU A 62 15.87 -36.48 30.56
C GLU A 62 14.40 -36.76 30.89
N GLN A 63 13.93 -36.25 32.04
CA GLN A 63 12.56 -36.32 32.49
C GLN A 63 11.61 -35.56 31.54
N ILE A 64 12.02 -34.38 31.09
CA ILE A 64 11.32 -33.61 30.07
C ILE A 64 11.14 -34.42 28.78
N LYS A 65 12.15 -35.17 28.33
CA LYS A 65 12.06 -35.98 27.11
C LYS A 65 11.01 -37.09 27.22
N GLN A 66 10.91 -37.74 28.37
CA GLN A 66 9.92 -38.79 28.63
C GLN A 66 8.50 -38.21 28.73
N ILE A 67 8.34 -37.06 29.40
CA ILE A 67 7.09 -36.29 29.44
C ILE A 67 6.64 -35.97 28.01
N LYS A 68 7.53 -35.47 27.15
CA LYS A 68 7.20 -35.13 25.75
C LYS A 68 6.66 -36.33 24.95
N ILE A 69 7.20 -37.53 25.14
CA ILE A 69 6.79 -38.74 24.41
C ILE A 69 5.41 -39.22 24.87
N ASN A 70 5.23 -39.35 26.18
CA ASN A 70 3.98 -39.85 26.76
C ASN A 70 2.83 -38.87 26.53
N PHE A 71 3.14 -37.59 26.65
CA PHE A 71 2.17 -36.52 26.49
C PHE A 71 1.79 -36.31 25.02
N HIS A 72 2.68 -36.54 24.05
CA HIS A 72 2.34 -36.51 22.63
C HIS A 72 1.40 -37.68 22.25
N LYS A 73 1.66 -38.89 22.76
CA LYS A 73 0.76 -40.05 22.58
C LYS A 73 -0.63 -39.77 23.15
N TYR A 74 -0.67 -39.17 24.34
CA TYR A 74 -1.89 -38.75 25.01
C TYR A 74 -2.64 -37.66 24.24
N PHE A 75 -1.95 -36.63 23.73
CA PHE A 75 -2.58 -35.54 22.97
C PHE A 75 -3.20 -36.01 21.65
N ILE A 76 -2.56 -36.96 20.97
CA ILE A 76 -3.12 -37.57 19.75
C ILE A 76 -4.41 -38.35 20.07
N GLN A 77 -4.45 -39.09 21.17
CA GLN A 77 -5.62 -39.88 21.58
C GLN A 77 -6.78 -39.01 22.13
N THR A 78 -6.46 -37.92 22.82
CA THR A 78 -7.45 -36.98 23.40
C THR A 78 -8.08 -36.03 22.39
N SER A 79 -7.50 -35.92 21.18
CA SER A 79 -8.07 -35.13 20.07
C SER A 79 -9.52 -35.51 19.75
N PHE A 80 -9.97 -36.72 20.09
CA PHE A 80 -11.34 -37.20 19.90
C PHE A 80 -12.31 -36.81 21.03
N LEU A 81 -11.81 -36.48 22.23
CA LEU A 81 -12.62 -36.28 23.44
C LEU A 81 -12.96 -34.81 23.72
N LEU A 82 -12.17 -33.86 23.23
CA LEU A 82 -12.37 -32.42 23.40
C LEU A 82 -12.60 -31.71 22.07
N LYS A 83 -13.36 -30.61 22.11
CA LYS A 83 -13.43 -29.65 21.01
C LYS A 83 -12.04 -29.05 20.78
N GLN A 84 -11.61 -28.98 19.54
CA GLN A 84 -10.28 -28.50 19.18
C GLN A 84 -10.07 -27.03 19.53
N LYS A 85 -11.11 -26.20 19.39
CA LYS A 85 -11.11 -24.81 19.87
C LYS A 85 -10.70 -24.71 21.34
N GLN A 86 -11.26 -25.56 22.20
CA GLN A 86 -10.96 -25.57 23.64
C GLN A 86 -9.53 -26.03 23.93
N LEU A 87 -9.01 -27.00 23.17
CA LEU A 87 -7.62 -27.45 23.29
C LEU A 87 -6.64 -26.31 22.93
N ILE A 88 -6.92 -25.58 21.86
CA ILE A 88 -6.11 -24.42 21.45
C ILE A 88 -6.16 -23.35 22.54
N ASP A 89 -7.34 -22.96 23.04
CA ASP A 89 -7.45 -21.95 24.11
C ASP A 89 -6.70 -22.37 25.39
N LEU A 90 -6.74 -23.65 25.77
CA LEU A 90 -6.00 -24.16 26.93
C LEU A 90 -4.49 -24.06 26.72
N LEU A 91 -3.99 -24.41 25.54
CA LEU A 91 -2.57 -24.28 25.21
C LEU A 91 -2.11 -22.83 25.12
N LEU A 92 -2.92 -21.94 24.52
CA LEU A 92 -2.63 -20.50 24.49
C LEU A 92 -2.54 -19.92 25.91
N ASN A 93 -3.41 -20.34 26.82
CA ASN A 93 -3.33 -19.91 28.22
C ASN A 93 -2.08 -20.43 28.94
N GLN A 94 -1.61 -21.65 28.62
CA GLN A 94 -0.35 -22.16 29.17
C GLN A 94 0.86 -21.42 28.61
N LEU A 95 0.86 -21.13 27.30
CA LEU A 95 1.93 -20.37 26.65
C LEU A 95 2.05 -18.94 27.16
N LYS A 96 0.94 -18.32 27.61
CA LYS A 96 0.98 -17.03 28.32
C LYS A 96 1.70 -17.10 29.67
N ILE A 97 1.69 -18.25 30.33
CA ILE A 97 2.32 -18.45 31.65
C ILE A 97 3.80 -18.78 31.47
N SER A 98 4.14 -19.65 30.51
CA SER A 98 5.52 -20.03 30.21
C SER A 98 5.69 -20.31 28.72
N LEU A 99 6.56 -19.54 28.06
CA LEU A 99 7.00 -19.83 26.69
C LEU A 99 7.91 -21.06 26.71
N ASN A 100 7.42 -22.16 26.16
CA ASN A 100 8.15 -23.43 26.09
C ASN A 100 8.10 -23.97 24.65
N ASP A 101 9.25 -24.34 24.10
CA ASP A 101 9.39 -24.84 22.72
C ASP A 101 8.49 -26.05 22.44
N TYR A 102 8.24 -26.90 23.43
CA TYR A 102 7.37 -28.06 23.25
C TYR A 102 5.89 -27.71 23.26
N LEU A 103 5.45 -26.73 24.07
CA LEU A 103 4.08 -26.23 23.99
C LEU A 103 3.83 -25.55 22.65
N THR A 104 4.84 -24.87 22.13
CA THR A 104 4.85 -24.29 20.78
C THR A 104 4.70 -25.39 19.72
N PHE A 105 5.52 -26.45 19.81
CA PHE A 105 5.43 -27.62 18.94
C PHE A 105 4.05 -28.28 18.98
N LEU A 106 3.47 -28.49 20.18
CA LEU A 106 2.13 -29.07 20.31
C LEU A 106 1.05 -28.19 19.70
N LEU A 107 1.12 -26.88 19.87
CA LEU A 107 0.17 -25.95 19.27
C LEU A 107 0.24 -26.04 17.72
N ILE A 108 1.44 -26.08 17.16
CA ILE A 108 1.66 -26.24 15.72
C ILE A 108 1.13 -27.60 15.25
N ASP A 109 1.48 -28.69 15.92
CA ASP A 109 1.07 -30.05 15.55
C ASP A 109 -0.45 -30.23 15.61
N LEU A 110 -1.10 -29.67 16.63
CA LEU A 110 -2.56 -29.69 16.76
C LEU A 110 -3.24 -28.85 15.71
N TYR A 111 -2.69 -27.69 15.39
CA TYR A 111 -3.21 -26.87 14.32
C TYR A 111 -3.05 -27.59 12.99
N GLU A 112 -1.88 -28.10 12.64
CA GLU A 112 -1.62 -28.72 11.33
C GLU A 112 -2.36 -30.05 11.14
N LYS A 113 -2.33 -30.97 12.12
CA LYS A 113 -2.98 -32.29 11.97
C LYS A 113 -4.50 -32.23 12.03
N ASN A 114 -5.04 -31.32 12.83
CA ASN A 114 -6.48 -31.25 13.06
C ASN A 114 -7.09 -29.98 12.45
N TYR A 115 -6.39 -29.24 11.57
CA TYR A 115 -6.88 -27.96 11.04
C TYR A 115 -8.32 -28.02 10.51
N LEU A 116 -8.61 -29.07 9.74
CA LEU A 116 -9.93 -29.33 9.15
C LEU A 116 -11.02 -29.51 10.22
N LYS A 117 -10.69 -30.20 11.30
CA LYS A 117 -11.63 -30.44 12.40
C LYS A 117 -11.98 -29.14 13.12
N LEU A 118 -11.00 -28.27 13.36
CA LEU A 118 -11.23 -26.95 13.96
C LEU A 118 -12.18 -26.12 13.10
N LEU A 119 -11.93 -26.06 11.81
CA LEU A 119 -12.74 -25.30 10.87
C LEU A 119 -14.18 -25.79 10.82
N ASN A 120 -14.39 -27.11 10.73
CA ASN A 120 -15.72 -27.71 10.75
C ASN A 120 -16.45 -27.44 12.09
N GLU A 121 -15.75 -27.50 13.22
CA GLU A 121 -16.31 -27.13 14.54
C GLU A 121 -16.73 -25.65 14.58
N LEU A 122 -15.90 -24.75 14.06
CA LEU A 122 -16.18 -23.32 14.04
C LEU A 122 -17.28 -22.92 13.07
N GLU A 123 -17.42 -23.65 11.95
CA GLU A 123 -18.55 -23.48 11.03
C GLU A 123 -19.87 -23.87 11.70
N GLN A 124 -19.90 -24.98 12.46
CA GLN A 124 -21.07 -25.40 13.23
C GLN A 124 -21.43 -24.41 14.34
N GLU A 125 -20.43 -23.80 14.99
CA GLU A 125 -20.63 -22.78 16.03
C GLU A 125 -20.86 -21.37 15.47
N PHE A 126 -20.66 -21.17 14.17
CA PHE A 126 -20.67 -19.86 13.49
C PHE A 126 -19.72 -18.82 14.11
N ASP A 127 -18.59 -19.25 14.67
CA ASP A 127 -17.63 -18.37 15.37
C ASP A 127 -16.51 -17.87 14.44
N LEU A 128 -16.90 -16.93 13.58
CA LEU A 128 -16.00 -16.25 12.64
C LEU A 128 -14.88 -15.46 13.35
N THR A 129 -15.19 -14.85 14.49
CA THR A 129 -14.25 -13.99 15.23
C THR A 129 -13.06 -14.76 15.77
N TYR A 130 -13.29 -16.00 16.22
CA TYR A 130 -12.23 -16.83 16.76
C TYR A 130 -11.14 -17.11 15.72
N ILE A 131 -11.53 -17.55 14.52
CA ILE A 131 -10.56 -17.93 13.50
C ILE A 131 -9.81 -16.74 12.92
N ILE A 132 -10.51 -15.62 12.71
CA ILE A 132 -9.94 -14.41 12.13
C ILE A 132 -8.86 -13.82 13.04
N HIS A 133 -9.10 -13.81 14.36
CA HIS A 133 -8.18 -13.25 15.35
C HIS A 133 -7.25 -14.30 15.96
N LEU A 134 -7.24 -15.54 15.47
CA LEU A 134 -6.34 -16.58 15.97
C LEU A 134 -4.86 -16.20 15.76
N PRO A 135 -4.43 -15.69 14.58
CA PRO A 135 -3.08 -15.17 14.41
C PRO A 135 -2.76 -14.07 15.43
N ASP A 136 -3.66 -13.10 15.62
CA ASP A 136 -3.48 -11.99 16.55
C ASP A 136 -3.32 -12.47 18.01
N ARG A 137 -4.08 -13.50 18.40
CA ARG A 137 -3.96 -14.09 19.74
C ARG A 137 -2.60 -14.74 19.95
N ILE A 138 -2.05 -15.36 18.91
CA ILE A 138 -0.75 -16.04 18.95
C ILE A 138 0.38 -15.01 18.90
N THR A 139 0.28 -14.00 18.03
CA THR A 139 1.26 -12.92 17.98
C THR A 139 1.37 -12.17 19.30
N ASN A 140 0.25 -11.92 19.99
CA ASN A 140 0.26 -11.32 21.32
C ASN A 140 1.00 -12.15 22.39
N ILE A 141 1.18 -13.46 22.18
CA ILE A 141 1.91 -14.34 23.10
C ILE A 141 3.38 -14.41 22.74
N TYR A 142 3.70 -14.58 21.45
CA TYR A 142 5.07 -14.80 20.97
C TYR A 142 5.82 -13.52 20.60
N MET A 143 5.13 -12.38 20.50
CA MET A 143 5.63 -11.08 20.03
C MET A 143 6.41 -11.20 18.71
N ASN A 144 7.73 -11.40 18.76
CA ASN A 144 8.60 -11.46 17.58
C ASN A 144 8.87 -12.89 17.07
N ASN A 145 8.73 -13.92 17.89
CA ASN A 145 9.11 -15.30 17.55
C ASN A 145 7.88 -16.15 17.15
N ILE A 146 7.10 -15.65 16.19
CA ILE A 146 5.85 -16.28 15.77
C ILE A 146 6.13 -17.48 14.86
N PRO A 147 5.56 -18.67 15.12
CA PRO A 147 5.69 -19.80 14.20
C PRO A 147 5.16 -19.47 12.81
N ILE A 148 5.85 -19.96 11.77
CA ILE A 148 5.60 -19.64 10.35
C ILE A 148 4.13 -19.87 9.95
N CYS A 149 3.51 -20.93 10.47
CA CYS A 149 2.11 -21.28 10.19
C CYS A 149 1.08 -20.28 10.74
N PHE A 150 1.45 -19.51 11.77
CA PHE A 150 0.59 -18.52 12.41
C PHE A 150 0.94 -17.07 12.03
N GLN A 151 1.96 -16.85 11.21
CA GLN A 151 2.16 -15.56 10.56
C GLN A 151 0.93 -15.23 9.72
N SER A 152 0.35 -14.03 9.89
CA SER A 152 -0.96 -13.70 9.31
C SER A 152 -1.04 -13.98 7.81
N LYS A 153 0.01 -13.65 7.03
CA LYS A 153 0.07 -13.92 5.58
C LYS A 153 -0.09 -15.42 5.26
N ASN A 154 0.72 -16.26 5.90
CA ASN A 154 0.71 -17.72 5.70
C ASN A 154 -0.57 -18.35 6.22
N PHE A 155 -1.09 -17.85 7.35
CA PHE A 155 -2.34 -18.31 7.94
C PHE A 155 -3.51 -18.11 6.98
N PHE A 156 -3.70 -16.88 6.45
CA PHE A 156 -4.79 -16.59 5.52
C PHE A 156 -4.62 -17.30 4.17
N HIS A 157 -3.38 -17.52 3.72
CA HIS A 157 -3.13 -18.35 2.54
C HIS A 157 -3.55 -19.82 2.74
N ARG A 158 -3.18 -20.43 3.87
CA ARG A 158 -3.61 -21.80 4.24
C ARG A 158 -5.13 -21.89 4.41
N LEU A 159 -5.75 -20.87 5.01
CA LEU A 159 -7.20 -20.74 5.12
C LEU A 159 -7.87 -20.70 3.74
N SER A 160 -7.30 -19.97 2.78
CA SER A 160 -7.79 -19.97 1.40
C SER A 160 -7.72 -21.35 0.75
N GLN A 161 -6.64 -22.10 0.95
CA GLN A 161 -6.48 -23.45 0.40
C GLN A 161 -7.54 -24.41 0.94
N TYR A 162 -7.80 -24.34 2.25
CA TYR A 162 -8.89 -25.10 2.85
C TYR A 162 -10.26 -24.75 2.26
N ILE A 163 -10.56 -23.45 2.13
CA ILE A 163 -11.83 -23.00 1.55
C ILE A 163 -11.95 -23.54 0.12
N GLN A 164 -10.87 -23.50 -0.65
CA GLN A 164 -10.82 -24.06 -2.00
C GLN A 164 -11.13 -25.57 -2.00
N GLU A 165 -10.50 -26.34 -1.10
CA GLU A 165 -10.76 -27.78 -0.96
C GLU A 165 -12.21 -28.06 -0.56
N GLN A 166 -12.78 -27.34 0.41
CA GLN A 166 -14.18 -27.50 0.83
C GLN A 166 -15.16 -27.19 -0.30
N LEU A 167 -14.91 -26.11 -1.05
CA LEU A 167 -15.73 -25.75 -2.20
C LEU A 167 -15.73 -26.88 -3.25
N ILE A 168 -14.57 -27.48 -3.55
CA ILE A 168 -14.43 -28.53 -4.56
C ILE A 168 -15.03 -29.86 -4.09
N THR A 169 -14.74 -30.27 -2.85
CA THR A 169 -15.01 -31.63 -2.34
C THR A 169 -16.37 -31.80 -1.70
N TYR A 170 -16.92 -30.73 -1.12
CA TYR A 170 -18.16 -30.79 -0.35
C TYR A 170 -19.26 -29.92 -0.97
N HIS A 171 -19.04 -28.61 -1.10
CA HIS A 171 -20.13 -27.71 -1.51
C HIS A 171 -20.54 -27.92 -2.97
N TYR A 172 -19.58 -28.00 -3.89
CA TYR A 172 -19.89 -28.16 -5.31
C TYR A 172 -20.65 -29.47 -5.62
N PRO A 173 -20.20 -30.67 -5.16
CA PRO A 173 -20.94 -31.91 -5.38
C PRO A 173 -22.35 -31.90 -4.80
N ASN A 174 -22.51 -31.32 -3.60
CA ASN A 174 -23.82 -31.18 -2.97
C ASN A 174 -24.74 -30.24 -3.76
N MET A 175 -24.21 -29.12 -4.28
CA MET A 175 -24.98 -28.23 -5.17
C MET A 175 -25.39 -28.91 -6.48
N VAL A 176 -24.50 -29.72 -7.08
CA VAL A 176 -24.82 -30.53 -8.26
C VAL A 176 -25.92 -31.55 -7.94
N ALA A 177 -25.88 -32.14 -6.74
CA ALA A 177 -26.91 -33.04 -6.21
C ALA A 177 -28.17 -32.33 -5.71
N GLN A 178 -28.26 -30.99 -5.85
CA GLN A 178 -29.38 -30.16 -5.37
C GLN A 178 -29.65 -30.29 -3.86
N ILE A 179 -28.61 -30.57 -3.07
CA ILE A 179 -28.65 -30.57 -1.62
C ILE A 179 -28.33 -29.15 -1.14
N ASP A 180 -29.16 -28.61 -0.24
CA ASP A 180 -28.92 -27.30 0.36
C ASP A 180 -27.57 -27.27 1.09
N THR A 181 -26.70 -26.35 0.68
CA THR A 181 -25.40 -26.11 1.30
C THR A 181 -25.33 -24.70 1.83
N ASN A 182 -24.99 -24.57 3.11
CA ASN A 182 -24.81 -23.26 3.72
C ASN A 182 -23.38 -22.76 3.48
N ILE A 183 -23.20 -21.85 2.53
CA ILE A 183 -21.89 -21.27 2.18
C ILE A 183 -21.67 -19.93 2.91
N LYS A 184 -22.67 -19.45 3.66
CA LYS A 184 -22.67 -18.14 4.30
C LYS A 184 -21.51 -17.97 5.28
N PHE A 185 -21.17 -19.01 6.03
CA PHE A 185 -20.05 -18.97 6.97
C PHE A 185 -18.73 -18.69 6.25
N ILE A 186 -18.41 -19.49 5.22
CA ILE A 186 -17.20 -19.34 4.41
C ILE A 186 -17.18 -17.98 3.72
N CYS A 187 -18.30 -17.56 3.15
CA CYS A 187 -18.43 -16.27 2.46
C CYS A 187 -18.12 -15.12 3.41
N GLN A 188 -18.73 -15.09 4.61
CA GLN A 188 -18.47 -14.06 5.61
C GLN A 188 -17.04 -14.08 6.14
N LEU A 189 -16.43 -15.26 6.25
CA LEU A 189 -15.05 -15.42 6.67
C LEU A 189 -14.08 -14.76 5.66
N VAL A 190 -14.28 -15.00 4.36
CA VAL A 190 -13.48 -14.37 3.29
C VAL A 190 -13.62 -12.85 3.32
N HIS A 191 -14.85 -12.33 3.39
CA HIS A 191 -15.10 -10.88 3.43
C HIS A 191 -14.52 -10.20 4.68
N ARG A 192 -14.61 -10.84 5.85
CA ARG A 192 -14.03 -10.26 7.07
C ARG A 192 -12.50 -10.27 7.01
N ALA A 193 -11.89 -11.33 6.48
CA ALA A 193 -10.44 -11.36 6.27
C ALA A 193 -9.99 -10.30 5.26
N ALA A 194 -10.76 -10.09 4.18
CA ALA A 194 -10.52 -9.04 3.20
C ALA A 194 -10.53 -7.64 3.84
N LYS A 195 -11.56 -7.34 4.67
CA LYS A 195 -11.67 -6.07 5.42
C LYS A 195 -10.54 -5.79 6.39
N LEU A 196 -9.81 -6.81 6.85
CA LEU A 196 -8.62 -6.66 7.68
C LEU A 196 -7.33 -6.43 6.86
N GLY A 197 -7.44 -6.34 5.52
CA GLY A 197 -6.32 -6.12 4.62
C GLY A 197 -5.66 -7.39 4.09
N TYR A 198 -6.25 -8.57 4.34
CA TYR A 198 -5.70 -9.86 3.88
C TYR A 198 -6.27 -10.36 2.55
N THR A 199 -6.90 -9.49 1.77
CA THR A 199 -7.55 -9.81 0.48
C THR A 199 -6.62 -10.57 -0.48
N LYS A 200 -5.36 -10.14 -0.63
CA LYS A 200 -4.38 -10.81 -1.50
C LYS A 200 -4.13 -12.27 -1.08
N TYR A 201 -4.11 -12.58 0.21
CA TYR A 201 -3.80 -13.92 0.70
C TYR A 201 -5.02 -14.85 0.71
N ILE A 202 -6.22 -14.30 0.91
CA ILE A 202 -7.45 -15.11 0.99
C ILE A 202 -8.20 -15.23 -0.34
N TRP A 203 -8.23 -14.16 -1.14
CA TRP A 203 -9.02 -14.11 -2.36
C TRP A 203 -8.22 -14.50 -3.60
N ARG A 204 -6.93 -14.16 -3.69
CA ARG A 204 -6.08 -14.52 -4.85
C ARG A 204 -6.12 -16.02 -5.18
N PRO A 205 -5.97 -16.95 -4.21
CA PRO A 205 -5.96 -18.38 -4.55
C PRO A 205 -7.35 -18.84 -5.01
N LEU A 206 -8.43 -18.38 -4.36
CA LEU A 206 -9.80 -18.68 -4.81
C LEU A 206 -10.09 -18.13 -6.21
N TYR A 207 -9.67 -16.90 -6.47
CA TYR A 207 -9.88 -16.20 -7.73
C TYR A 207 -9.07 -16.80 -8.88
N LYS A 208 -7.72 -16.83 -8.77
CA LYS A 208 -6.82 -17.32 -9.83
C LYS A 208 -6.89 -18.84 -9.98
N ASN A 209 -6.85 -19.61 -8.88
CA ASN A 209 -6.69 -21.07 -8.97
C ASN A 209 -8.02 -21.80 -9.16
N LEU A 210 -9.14 -21.20 -8.76
CA LEU A 210 -10.44 -21.86 -8.79
C LEU A 210 -11.44 -21.15 -9.71
N PHE A 211 -11.86 -19.93 -9.43
CA PHE A 211 -12.98 -19.30 -10.15
C PHE A 211 -12.65 -19.01 -11.63
N ILE A 212 -11.50 -18.40 -11.94
CA ILE A 212 -11.11 -18.13 -13.34
C ILE A 212 -11.08 -19.43 -14.18
N LYS A 213 -10.55 -20.52 -13.62
CA LYS A 213 -10.38 -21.80 -14.33
C LYS A 213 -11.69 -22.56 -14.49
N LYS A 214 -12.62 -22.46 -13.53
CA LYS A 214 -13.85 -23.27 -13.49
C LYS A 214 -15.09 -22.55 -14.01
N CYS A 215 -15.22 -21.24 -13.82
CA CYS A 215 -16.44 -20.50 -14.16
C CYS A 215 -16.72 -20.41 -15.66
N SER A 216 -15.70 -20.46 -16.51
CA SER A 216 -15.88 -20.43 -17.98
C SER A 216 -16.63 -21.66 -18.52
N ASN A 217 -16.56 -22.79 -17.80
CA ASN A 217 -17.12 -24.06 -18.25
C ASN A 217 -18.40 -24.45 -17.49
N ASP A 218 -18.65 -23.85 -16.33
CA ASP A 218 -19.71 -24.27 -15.43
C ASP A 218 -20.45 -23.11 -14.76
N SER A 219 -21.76 -23.05 -15.00
CA SER A 219 -22.67 -22.04 -14.45
C SER A 219 -22.83 -22.12 -12.92
N LEU A 220 -22.64 -23.28 -12.29
CA LEU A 220 -22.72 -23.41 -10.83
C LEU A 220 -21.50 -22.76 -10.17
N TRP A 221 -20.30 -22.97 -10.73
CA TRP A 221 -19.10 -22.26 -10.28
C TRP A 221 -19.24 -20.76 -10.47
N LEU A 222 -19.86 -20.31 -11.57
CA LEU A 222 -20.13 -18.89 -11.77
C LEU A 222 -21.09 -18.33 -10.71
N ARG A 223 -22.18 -19.03 -10.38
CA ARG A 223 -23.11 -18.61 -9.31
C ARG A 223 -22.41 -18.53 -7.96
N LEU A 224 -21.55 -19.50 -7.65
CA LEU A 224 -20.72 -19.48 -6.45
C LEU A 224 -19.81 -18.25 -6.42
N ALA A 225 -19.04 -18.01 -7.48
CA ALA A 225 -18.17 -16.83 -7.58
C ALA A 225 -18.96 -15.53 -7.38
N GLN A 226 -20.12 -15.40 -8.03
CA GLN A 226 -20.99 -14.24 -7.91
C GLN A 226 -21.56 -14.07 -6.50
N TYR A 227 -21.85 -15.16 -5.78
CA TYR A 227 -22.26 -15.09 -4.38
C TYR A 227 -21.15 -14.50 -3.50
N PHE A 228 -19.90 -14.95 -3.68
CA PHE A 228 -18.75 -14.36 -2.99
C PHE A 228 -18.49 -12.91 -3.40
N LEU A 229 -18.68 -12.54 -4.66
CA LEU A 229 -18.39 -11.18 -5.12
C LEU A 229 -19.43 -10.15 -4.69
N PHE A 230 -20.69 -10.56 -4.55
CA PHE A 230 -21.80 -9.62 -4.35
C PHE A 230 -22.47 -9.73 -2.98
N GLU A 231 -21.97 -10.56 -2.05
CA GLU A 231 -22.47 -10.55 -0.66
C GLU A 231 -22.24 -9.18 -0.02
N THR A 232 -21.04 -8.61 -0.17
CA THR A 232 -20.75 -7.22 0.23
C THR A 232 -19.83 -6.53 -0.77
N ILE A 233 -19.96 -5.21 -0.89
CA ILE A 233 -19.05 -4.41 -1.70
C ILE A 233 -17.85 -4.03 -0.86
N ASP A 234 -16.72 -4.67 -1.12
CA ASP A 234 -15.49 -4.48 -0.36
C ASP A 234 -14.24 -4.66 -1.24
N ASP A 235 -13.10 -4.94 -0.59
CA ASP A 235 -11.80 -5.10 -1.23
C ASP A 235 -11.75 -6.31 -2.18
N ILE A 236 -12.67 -7.27 -2.07
CA ILE A 236 -12.75 -8.42 -2.99
C ILE A 236 -13.12 -7.96 -4.40
N ILE A 237 -14.15 -7.12 -4.51
CA ILE A 237 -14.57 -6.54 -5.79
C ILE A 237 -13.43 -5.72 -6.38
N LEU A 238 -12.81 -4.87 -5.57
CA LEU A 238 -11.67 -4.06 -6.00
C LEU A 238 -10.52 -4.94 -6.51
N TYR A 239 -10.16 -5.99 -5.77
CA TYR A 239 -9.12 -6.94 -6.18
C TYR A 239 -9.47 -7.61 -7.52
N THR A 240 -10.72 -8.03 -7.73
CA THR A 240 -11.12 -8.62 -9.02
C THR A 240 -11.04 -7.65 -10.19
N ILE A 241 -11.20 -6.35 -9.95
CA ILE A 241 -11.04 -5.31 -10.97
C ILE A 241 -9.56 -5.00 -11.20
N GLU A 242 -8.75 -4.96 -10.14
CA GLU A 242 -7.32 -4.68 -10.21
C GLU A 242 -6.53 -5.83 -10.85
N HIS A 243 -7.01 -7.07 -10.78
CA HIS A 243 -6.33 -8.24 -11.35
C HIS A 243 -7.09 -8.95 -12.48
N GLY A 244 -8.31 -8.52 -12.80
CA GLY A 244 -9.11 -9.05 -13.91
C GLY A 244 -8.99 -8.24 -15.19
N ASN A 245 -9.22 -8.91 -16.31
CA ASN A 245 -9.43 -8.26 -17.61
C ASN A 245 -10.93 -8.07 -17.88
N SER A 246 -11.28 -7.37 -18.96
CA SER A 246 -12.66 -7.00 -19.30
C SER A 246 -13.54 -8.22 -19.53
N LYS A 247 -13.00 -9.30 -20.11
CA LYS A 247 -13.71 -10.58 -20.29
C LYS A 247 -14.05 -11.24 -18.96
N ILE A 248 -13.14 -11.19 -17.99
CA ILE A 248 -13.39 -11.72 -16.65
C ILE A 248 -14.43 -10.85 -15.92
N LEU A 249 -14.35 -9.53 -16.05
CA LEU A 249 -15.39 -8.65 -15.51
C LEU A 249 -16.74 -8.94 -16.17
N ASP A 250 -16.78 -9.21 -17.48
CA ASP A 250 -17.99 -9.59 -18.18
C ASP A 250 -18.56 -10.92 -17.68
N LEU A 251 -17.69 -11.92 -17.49
CA LEU A 251 -18.05 -13.22 -16.93
C LEU A 251 -18.67 -13.08 -15.53
N PHE A 252 -18.00 -12.38 -14.61
CA PHE A 252 -18.44 -12.29 -13.22
C PHE A 252 -19.55 -11.27 -13.01
N PHE A 253 -19.43 -10.07 -13.56
CA PHE A 253 -20.35 -8.97 -13.28
C PHE A 253 -21.51 -8.95 -14.28
N SER A 254 -21.26 -9.29 -15.55
CA SER A 254 -22.29 -9.29 -16.62
C SER A 254 -23.12 -7.99 -16.58
N ASP A 255 -24.44 -8.06 -16.78
CA ASP A 255 -25.36 -6.91 -16.65
C ASP A 255 -25.81 -6.64 -15.20
N ARG A 256 -25.25 -7.34 -14.18
CA ARG A 256 -25.66 -7.13 -12.77
C ARG A 256 -25.39 -5.73 -12.25
N ILE A 257 -24.44 -5.02 -12.84
CA ILE A 257 -24.17 -3.61 -12.52
C ILE A 257 -25.42 -2.74 -12.68
N ILE A 258 -26.32 -3.09 -13.59
CA ILE A 258 -27.58 -2.35 -13.85
C ILE A 258 -28.65 -2.70 -12.82
N HIS A 259 -28.60 -3.90 -12.26
CA HIS A 259 -29.63 -4.41 -11.35
C HIS A 259 -29.26 -4.23 -9.87
N LEU A 260 -27.98 -4.05 -9.55
CA LEU A 260 -27.47 -3.87 -8.20
C LEU A 260 -27.04 -2.41 -7.97
N PRO A 261 -27.89 -1.56 -7.36
CA PRO A 261 -27.63 -0.12 -7.26
C PRO A 261 -26.40 0.21 -6.41
N LEU A 262 -26.06 -0.66 -5.45
CA LEU A 262 -24.86 -0.52 -4.64
C LEU A 262 -23.60 -0.72 -5.51
N LEU A 263 -23.61 -1.71 -6.41
CA LEU A 263 -22.49 -2.02 -7.30
C LEU A 263 -22.32 -0.91 -8.34
N GLU A 264 -23.43 -0.45 -8.90
CA GLU A 264 -23.48 0.70 -9.79
C GLU A 264 -22.83 1.92 -9.13
N LYS A 265 -23.33 2.33 -7.96
CA LYS A 265 -22.80 3.48 -7.20
C LYS A 265 -21.32 3.30 -6.82
N TYR A 266 -20.91 2.08 -6.49
CA TYR A 266 -19.51 1.81 -6.18
C TYR A 266 -18.62 2.00 -7.40
N LEU A 267 -18.89 1.29 -8.51
CA LEU A 267 -18.05 1.31 -9.70
C LEU A 267 -18.11 2.66 -10.43
N ILE A 268 -19.33 3.14 -10.66
CA ILE A 268 -19.60 4.26 -11.55
C ILE A 268 -19.58 5.58 -10.81
N ASP A 269 -20.04 5.68 -9.54
CA ASP A 269 -20.05 6.97 -8.84
C ASP A 269 -18.83 7.21 -7.95
N THR A 270 -18.20 6.14 -7.46
CA THR A 270 -17.22 6.25 -6.38
C THR A 270 -15.82 5.89 -6.87
N LEU A 271 -15.65 4.68 -7.43
CA LEU A 271 -14.35 4.12 -7.76
C LEU A 271 -13.63 4.94 -8.84
N LEU A 272 -14.29 5.17 -9.98
CA LEU A 272 -13.70 5.90 -11.12
C LEU A 272 -13.41 7.38 -10.83
N PHE A 273 -14.09 8.00 -9.86
CA PHE A 273 -14.04 9.45 -9.64
C PHE A 273 -13.33 9.87 -8.36
N ARG A 274 -13.36 9.05 -7.29
CA ARG A 274 -12.73 9.38 -6.00
C ARG A 274 -11.35 8.77 -5.82
N LYS A 275 -11.09 7.60 -6.41
CA LYS A 275 -9.78 6.94 -6.37
C LYS A 275 -9.06 7.21 -7.69
N GLN A 276 -7.82 7.68 -7.63
CA GLN A 276 -6.98 7.75 -8.82
C GLN A 276 -6.52 6.32 -9.16
N LEU A 277 -7.19 5.70 -10.14
CA LEU A 277 -6.85 4.36 -10.61
C LEU A 277 -5.73 4.41 -11.65
N SER A 278 -5.05 3.28 -11.85
CA SER A 278 -4.18 3.14 -13.01
C SER A 278 -5.02 3.19 -14.29
N ILE A 279 -4.43 3.76 -15.34
CA ILE A 279 -5.10 3.93 -16.64
C ILE A 279 -5.48 2.59 -17.25
N ASP A 280 -4.72 1.53 -16.99
CA ASP A 280 -5.05 0.18 -17.46
C ASP A 280 -6.29 -0.39 -16.78
N ILE A 281 -6.48 -0.11 -15.48
CA ILE A 281 -7.72 -0.48 -14.78
C ILE A 281 -8.92 0.28 -15.34
N VAL A 282 -8.78 1.60 -15.51
CA VAL A 282 -9.85 2.43 -16.11
C VAL A 282 -10.21 1.92 -17.50
N ARG A 283 -9.21 1.63 -18.33
CA ARG A 283 -9.42 1.07 -19.68
C ARG A 283 -10.19 -0.24 -19.62
N THR A 284 -9.79 -1.19 -18.76
CA THR A 284 -10.51 -2.45 -18.60
C THR A 284 -11.97 -2.26 -18.16
N ILE A 285 -12.23 -1.35 -17.22
CA ILE A 285 -13.61 -1.03 -16.78
C ILE A 285 -14.41 -0.47 -17.95
N LEU A 286 -13.86 0.48 -18.71
CA LEU A 286 -14.55 1.07 -19.85
C LEU A 286 -14.81 0.05 -20.96
N ILE A 287 -13.84 -0.82 -21.28
CA ILE A 287 -14.04 -1.94 -22.22
C ILE A 287 -15.21 -2.81 -21.73
N TYR A 288 -15.21 -3.21 -20.46
CA TYR A 288 -16.31 -3.97 -19.85
C TYR A 288 -17.66 -3.27 -20.01
N LEU A 289 -17.75 -1.95 -19.77
CA LEU A 289 -19.00 -1.21 -19.96
C LEU A 289 -19.48 -1.17 -21.42
N THR A 290 -18.55 -1.30 -22.39
CA THR A 290 -18.88 -1.32 -23.82
C THR A 290 -19.25 -2.70 -24.38
N MET A 291 -19.15 -3.78 -23.58
CA MET A 291 -19.42 -5.14 -24.07
C MET A 291 -20.91 -5.49 -24.22
N SER A 292 -21.85 -4.73 -23.65
CA SER A 292 -23.30 -4.92 -23.90
C SER A 292 -24.02 -3.60 -24.15
N ASN A 293 -25.03 -3.63 -25.03
CA ASN A 293 -25.83 -2.44 -25.38
C ASN A 293 -26.50 -1.81 -24.15
N ASN A 294 -27.01 -2.63 -23.22
CA ASN A 294 -27.64 -2.13 -21.99
C ASN A 294 -26.65 -1.33 -21.12
N ARG A 295 -25.42 -1.83 -20.98
CA ARG A 295 -24.34 -1.13 -20.24
C ARG A 295 -23.86 0.10 -21.00
N ILE A 296 -23.81 0.05 -22.32
CA ILE A 296 -23.46 1.21 -23.15
C ILE A 296 -24.45 2.35 -22.87
N GLU A 297 -25.75 2.08 -23.01
CA GLU A 297 -26.81 3.08 -22.88
C GLU A 297 -26.91 3.68 -21.47
N LYS A 298 -26.84 2.84 -20.42
CA LYS A 298 -27.06 3.29 -19.04
C LYS A 298 -25.78 3.68 -18.30
N CYS A 299 -24.73 2.87 -18.42
CA CYS A 299 -23.53 3.00 -17.61
C CYS A 299 -22.43 3.80 -18.32
N PHE A 300 -22.04 3.41 -19.54
CA PHE A 300 -20.96 4.08 -20.27
C PHE A 300 -21.33 5.53 -20.61
N GLN A 301 -22.54 5.80 -21.13
CA GLN A 301 -22.98 7.18 -21.39
C GLN A 301 -22.96 8.05 -20.13
N TYR A 302 -23.40 7.50 -18.98
CA TYR A 302 -23.38 8.22 -17.71
C TYR A 302 -21.95 8.55 -17.27
N VAL A 303 -21.06 7.55 -17.29
CA VAL A 303 -19.64 7.71 -16.93
C VAL A 303 -18.99 8.79 -17.79
N PHE A 304 -19.19 8.73 -19.11
CA PHE A 304 -18.64 9.70 -20.05
C PHE A 304 -19.14 11.13 -19.79
N LYS A 305 -20.47 11.30 -19.67
CA LYS A 305 -21.08 12.61 -19.36
C LYS A 305 -20.59 13.16 -18.03
N ARG A 306 -20.40 12.30 -17.03
CA ARG A 306 -19.90 12.72 -15.72
C ARG A 306 -18.43 13.15 -15.75
N PHE A 307 -17.57 12.47 -16.51
CA PHE A 307 -16.20 12.94 -16.73
C PHE A 307 -16.19 14.33 -17.38
N LEU A 308 -16.99 14.54 -18.44
CA LEU A 308 -17.11 15.84 -19.09
C LEU A 308 -17.64 16.92 -18.17
N HIS A 309 -18.67 16.61 -17.37
CA HIS A 309 -19.25 17.54 -16.42
C HIS A 309 -18.24 17.95 -15.33
N ILE A 310 -17.45 17.02 -14.80
CA ILE A 310 -16.41 17.34 -13.81
C ILE A 310 -15.32 18.20 -14.45
N TRP A 311 -14.87 17.84 -15.65
CA TRP A 311 -13.87 18.60 -16.39
C TRP A 311 -14.34 20.03 -16.71
N SER A 312 -15.63 20.25 -16.95
CA SER A 312 -16.18 21.58 -17.27
C SER A 312 -16.51 22.45 -16.05
N GLN A 313 -16.19 22.00 -14.83
CA GLN A 313 -16.48 22.74 -13.59
C GLN A 313 -15.31 23.65 -13.16
N GLU A 314 -15.63 24.87 -12.76
CA GLU A 314 -14.65 25.82 -12.23
C GLU A 314 -13.94 25.31 -10.97
N ASN A 315 -14.69 24.67 -10.06
CA ASN A 315 -14.14 24.09 -8.84
C ASN A 315 -13.11 23.01 -9.13
N PHE A 316 -13.30 22.22 -10.19
CA PHE A 316 -12.35 21.19 -10.58
C PHE A 316 -11.04 21.83 -11.04
N ILE A 317 -11.10 22.85 -11.88
CA ILE A 317 -9.91 23.54 -12.40
C ILE A 317 -9.14 24.25 -11.28
N ARG A 318 -9.85 24.87 -10.33
CA ARG A 318 -9.24 25.63 -9.22
C ARG A 318 -8.66 24.76 -8.11
N PHE A 319 -9.30 23.65 -7.75
CA PHE A 319 -8.98 22.90 -6.54
C PHE A 319 -8.45 21.47 -6.80
N SER A 320 -8.45 20.98 -8.03
CA SER A 320 -7.87 19.67 -8.33
C SER A 320 -6.34 19.71 -8.30
N SER A 321 -5.71 18.62 -7.84
CA SER A 321 -4.27 18.45 -7.97
C SER A 321 -3.89 18.22 -9.44
N ASN A 322 -2.63 18.48 -9.80
CA ASN A 322 -2.13 18.22 -11.14
C ASN A 322 -2.40 16.77 -11.60
N ASN A 323 -2.21 15.80 -10.68
CA ASN A 323 -2.45 14.38 -10.94
C ASN A 323 -3.93 14.07 -11.17
N GLN A 324 -4.83 14.64 -10.37
CA GLN A 324 -6.27 14.44 -10.53
C GLN A 324 -6.77 15.09 -11.82
N HIS A 325 -6.25 16.28 -12.16
CA HIS A 325 -6.55 16.94 -13.42
C HIS A 325 -6.11 16.08 -14.62
N LEU A 326 -4.88 15.54 -14.57
CA LEU A 326 -4.37 14.66 -15.62
C LEU A 326 -5.20 13.38 -15.74
N TYR A 327 -5.55 12.78 -14.61
CA TYR A 327 -6.35 11.55 -14.55
C TYR A 327 -7.70 11.71 -15.26
N ILE A 328 -8.45 12.80 -15.00
CA ILE A 328 -9.73 13.05 -15.69
C ILE A 328 -9.53 13.27 -17.18
N CYS A 329 -8.48 13.98 -17.60
CA CYS A 329 -8.13 14.13 -19.02
C CYS A 329 -7.83 12.77 -19.68
N GLN A 330 -7.07 11.89 -19.00
CA GLN A 330 -6.79 10.53 -19.47
C GLN A 330 -8.08 9.70 -19.57
N CYS A 331 -8.98 9.77 -18.59
CA CYS A 331 -10.28 9.09 -18.65
C CYS A 331 -11.12 9.56 -19.84
N ILE A 332 -11.19 10.88 -20.09
CA ILE A 332 -11.89 11.44 -21.25
C ILE A 332 -11.27 10.93 -22.54
N SER A 333 -9.94 10.98 -22.68
CA SER A 333 -9.24 10.44 -23.85
C SER A 333 -9.60 8.97 -24.11
N ILE A 334 -9.60 8.11 -23.08
CA ILE A 334 -9.99 6.70 -23.24
C ILE A 334 -11.48 6.58 -23.61
N CYS A 335 -12.37 7.39 -23.06
CA CYS A 335 -13.77 7.37 -23.50
C CYS A 335 -13.91 7.73 -25.00
N LEU A 336 -13.10 8.68 -25.49
CA LEU A 336 -13.09 9.08 -26.90
C LEU A 336 -12.61 7.97 -27.84
N SER A 337 -11.78 7.03 -27.38
CA SER A 337 -11.40 5.87 -28.20
C SER A 337 -12.59 4.97 -28.53
N PHE A 338 -13.69 5.07 -27.78
CA PHE A 338 -14.97 4.37 -28.04
C PHE A 338 -16.00 5.27 -28.73
N ASN A 339 -15.57 6.19 -29.61
CA ASN A 339 -16.44 7.18 -30.23
C ASN A 339 -17.72 6.61 -30.89
N GLN A 340 -17.64 5.45 -31.52
CA GLN A 340 -18.80 4.76 -32.12
C GLN A 340 -19.88 4.40 -31.09
N GLN A 341 -19.49 4.20 -29.84
CA GLN A 341 -20.39 3.86 -28.73
C GLN A 341 -20.95 5.10 -28.04
N ILE A 342 -20.45 6.31 -28.32
CA ILE A 342 -20.94 7.55 -27.71
C ILE A 342 -22.25 7.95 -28.40
N GLN A 343 -23.35 7.94 -27.65
CA GLN A 343 -24.67 8.28 -28.16
C GLN A 343 -25.06 9.68 -27.68
N LEU A 344 -25.14 10.63 -28.62
CA LEU A 344 -25.42 12.03 -28.29
C LEU A 344 -26.91 12.31 -28.02
N ASN A 345 -27.83 11.50 -28.55
CA ASN A 345 -29.30 11.56 -28.37
C ASN A 345 -29.85 12.95 -27.98
N ASN A 346 -30.60 13.04 -26.87
CA ASN A 346 -31.19 14.29 -26.36
C ASN A 346 -30.20 15.19 -25.61
N ASP A 347 -28.94 14.76 -25.46
CA ASP A 347 -27.93 15.43 -24.64
C ASP A 347 -26.88 16.17 -25.47
N LYS A 348 -27.10 16.31 -26.78
CA LYS A 348 -26.13 16.96 -27.66
C LYS A 348 -25.85 18.40 -27.21
N ASP A 349 -26.87 19.18 -26.93
CA ASP A 349 -26.72 20.59 -26.54
C ASP A 349 -26.06 20.72 -25.16
N THR A 350 -26.39 19.83 -24.22
CA THR A 350 -25.79 19.84 -22.87
C THR A 350 -24.31 19.47 -22.91
N ILE A 351 -23.93 18.50 -23.75
CA ILE A 351 -22.53 18.13 -23.99
C ILE A 351 -21.79 19.28 -24.67
N ILE A 352 -22.35 19.91 -25.70
CA ILE A 352 -21.74 21.07 -26.37
C ILE A 352 -21.47 22.19 -25.36
N MET A 353 -22.45 22.53 -24.53
CA MET A 353 -22.30 23.58 -23.50
C MET A 353 -21.21 23.21 -22.48
N CYS A 354 -21.15 21.96 -22.03
CA CYS A 354 -20.09 21.50 -21.14
C CYS A 354 -18.70 21.62 -21.79
N VAL A 355 -18.57 21.21 -23.06
CA VAL A 355 -17.30 21.26 -23.79
C VAL A 355 -16.83 22.70 -23.98
N LEU A 356 -17.70 23.59 -24.49
CA LEU A 356 -17.36 24.99 -24.69
C LEU A 356 -17.02 25.71 -23.39
N ASN A 357 -17.80 25.46 -22.32
CA ASN A 357 -17.52 26.02 -21.00
C ASN A 357 -16.20 25.50 -20.43
N GLY A 358 -15.94 24.19 -20.57
CA GLY A 358 -14.70 23.58 -20.13
C GLY A 358 -13.48 24.15 -20.86
N ILE A 359 -13.52 24.28 -22.19
CA ILE A 359 -12.45 24.90 -22.98
C ILE A 359 -12.21 26.33 -22.49
N ARG A 360 -13.26 27.14 -22.33
CA ARG A 360 -13.13 28.53 -21.84
C ARG A 360 -12.43 28.60 -20.50
N LEU A 361 -12.91 27.85 -19.50
CA LEU A 361 -12.35 27.89 -18.14
C LEU A 361 -10.90 27.39 -18.09
N HIS A 362 -10.51 26.41 -18.91
CA HIS A 362 -9.12 25.97 -18.97
C HIS A 362 -8.22 27.02 -19.61
N LEU A 363 -8.67 27.71 -20.66
CA LEU A 363 -7.93 28.77 -21.33
C LEU A 363 -7.71 30.00 -20.43
N GLU A 364 -8.68 30.31 -19.57
CA GLU A 364 -8.61 31.38 -18.56
C GLU A 364 -7.60 31.07 -17.44
N SER A 365 -7.14 29.83 -17.31
CA SER A 365 -6.19 29.43 -16.28
C SER A 365 -4.81 30.07 -16.47
N THR A 366 -4.21 30.53 -15.39
CA THR A 366 -2.83 31.03 -15.37
C THR A 366 -1.79 29.90 -15.51
N PHE A 367 -2.16 28.65 -15.23
CA PHE A 367 -1.28 27.50 -15.32
C PHE A 367 -1.20 26.93 -16.74
N ASP A 368 0.02 26.84 -17.28
CA ASP A 368 0.25 26.39 -18.65
C ASP A 368 -0.25 24.96 -18.93
N TYR A 369 0.03 24.03 -18.02
CA TYR A 369 -0.40 22.65 -18.17
C TYR A 369 -1.94 22.51 -18.20
N ILE A 370 -2.68 23.37 -17.49
CA ILE A 370 -4.15 23.38 -17.51
C ILE A 370 -4.65 23.87 -18.87
N ARG A 371 -4.10 24.99 -19.38
CA ARG A 371 -4.45 25.51 -20.70
C ARG A 371 -4.19 24.47 -21.79
N ARG A 372 -2.99 23.86 -21.79
CA ARG A 372 -2.59 22.83 -22.76
C ARG A 372 -3.53 21.62 -22.75
N ARG A 373 -3.84 21.08 -21.57
CA ARG A 373 -4.81 19.97 -21.43
C ARG A 373 -6.20 20.38 -21.91
N GLY A 374 -6.63 21.59 -21.58
CA GLY A 374 -7.91 22.16 -22.01
C GLY A 374 -8.05 22.24 -23.52
N GLN A 375 -7.02 22.79 -24.16
CA GLN A 375 -6.92 22.91 -25.62
C GLN A 375 -6.93 21.54 -26.29
N LEU A 376 -6.04 20.63 -25.88
CA LEU A 376 -5.94 19.30 -26.44
C LEU A 376 -7.24 18.49 -26.30
N ILE A 377 -7.80 18.43 -25.08
CA ILE A 377 -9.04 17.67 -24.84
C ILE A 377 -10.20 18.27 -25.65
N GLY A 378 -10.27 19.60 -25.77
CA GLY A 378 -11.25 20.29 -26.63
C GLY A 378 -11.13 19.87 -28.10
N GLU A 379 -9.92 19.85 -28.65
CA GLU A 379 -9.65 19.37 -30.02
C GLU A 379 -10.05 17.90 -30.21
N LEU A 380 -9.65 17.03 -29.28
CA LEU A 380 -9.95 15.60 -29.35
C LEU A 380 -11.46 15.34 -29.30
N ILE A 381 -12.18 16.00 -28.41
CA ILE A 381 -13.65 15.87 -28.30
C ILE A 381 -14.32 16.26 -29.63
N ILE A 382 -13.95 17.42 -30.19
CA ILE A 382 -14.55 17.91 -31.44
C ILE A 382 -14.20 17.00 -32.62
N LYS A 383 -12.96 16.51 -32.66
CA LYS A 383 -12.47 15.57 -33.67
C LYS A 383 -13.24 14.25 -33.67
N TYR A 384 -13.48 13.66 -32.49
CA TYR A 384 -14.02 12.30 -32.39
C TYR A 384 -15.55 12.21 -32.26
N ILE A 385 -16.21 13.23 -31.70
CA ILE A 385 -17.65 13.18 -31.40
C ILE A 385 -18.51 13.83 -32.50
N HIS A 386 -17.92 14.50 -33.49
CA HIS A 386 -18.64 15.21 -34.57
C HIS A 386 -19.77 16.10 -34.02
N LEU A 387 -19.50 16.84 -32.94
CA LEU A 387 -20.47 17.72 -32.28
C LEU A 387 -20.99 18.82 -33.24
N PHE A 388 -20.13 19.28 -34.13
CA PHE A 388 -20.39 20.35 -35.10
C PHE A 388 -20.43 19.81 -36.54
N SER A 389 -21.05 20.55 -37.45
CA SER A 389 -21.02 20.25 -38.89
C SER A 389 -19.57 20.11 -39.38
N SER A 390 -19.35 19.23 -40.37
CA SER A 390 -18.04 18.77 -40.87
C SER A 390 -17.07 19.84 -41.37
N SER A 391 -17.47 21.13 -41.36
CA SER A 391 -16.62 22.29 -41.67
C SER A 391 -15.85 22.85 -40.47
N ASN A 392 -16.20 22.51 -39.24
CA ASN A 392 -15.65 23.17 -38.04
C ASN A 392 -14.63 22.27 -37.32
N GLN A 393 -13.37 22.37 -37.72
CA GLN A 393 -12.25 21.80 -36.96
C GLN A 393 -11.77 22.84 -35.96
N LEU A 394 -11.80 22.52 -34.66
CA LEU A 394 -11.11 23.31 -33.65
C LEU A 394 -9.65 22.87 -33.62
N ILE A 395 -8.74 23.81 -33.86
CA ILE A 395 -7.29 23.58 -33.82
C ILE A 395 -6.67 24.78 -33.12
N PHE A 396 -5.82 24.53 -32.13
CA PHE A 396 -5.00 25.49 -31.44
C PHE A 396 -3.53 25.25 -31.81
N ASP A 397 -2.82 26.34 -32.10
CA ASP A 397 -1.39 26.32 -32.41
C ASP A 397 -0.53 26.92 -31.28
N THR A 398 -1.12 27.10 -30.10
CA THR A 398 -0.51 27.82 -28.97
C THR A 398 0.23 26.92 -27.98
N TYR A 399 0.10 25.60 -28.10
CA TYR A 399 0.75 24.64 -27.22
C TYR A 399 1.63 23.67 -28.03
N ASP A 400 2.67 23.15 -27.37
CA ASP A 400 3.59 22.21 -27.99
C ASP A 400 2.92 20.85 -28.23
N LYS A 401 2.67 20.52 -29.50
CA LYS A 401 2.06 19.25 -29.95
C LYS A 401 2.99 18.05 -29.75
N ASN A 402 4.30 18.26 -29.59
CA ASN A 402 5.29 17.22 -29.34
C ASN A 402 5.51 16.93 -27.85
N HIS A 403 4.87 17.70 -26.97
CA HIS A 403 5.00 17.50 -25.53
C HIS A 403 4.56 16.07 -25.14
N SER A 404 5.33 15.42 -24.26
CA SER A 404 5.12 14.01 -23.87
C SER A 404 3.70 13.71 -23.40
N GLU A 405 3.13 14.59 -22.58
CA GLU A 405 1.74 14.49 -22.11
C GLU A 405 0.70 14.59 -23.23
N VAL A 406 0.94 15.44 -24.23
CA VAL A 406 0.05 15.59 -25.39
C VAL A 406 0.04 14.30 -26.19
N LEU A 407 1.24 13.79 -26.53
CA LEU A 407 1.41 12.52 -27.25
C LEU A 407 0.79 11.34 -26.49
N MET A 408 0.84 11.34 -25.15
CA MET A 408 0.19 10.32 -24.34
C MET A 408 -1.34 10.40 -24.46
N LEU A 409 -1.92 11.59 -24.26
CA LEU A 409 -3.36 11.80 -24.28
C LEU A 409 -3.97 11.58 -25.67
N THR A 410 -3.24 11.91 -26.75
CA THR A 410 -3.65 11.61 -28.12
C THR A 410 -3.66 10.12 -28.38
N LYS A 411 -2.59 9.39 -28.00
CA LYS A 411 -2.54 7.93 -28.12
C LYS A 411 -3.66 7.23 -27.37
N LEU A 412 -4.04 7.73 -26.19
CA LEU A 412 -5.18 7.20 -25.43
C LEU A 412 -6.53 7.38 -26.12
N ALA A 413 -6.68 8.40 -26.97
CA ALA A 413 -7.90 8.71 -27.71
C ALA A 413 -7.94 8.09 -29.11
N GLU A 414 -6.81 7.58 -29.60
CA GLU A 414 -6.74 6.88 -30.88
C GLU A 414 -7.59 5.60 -30.83
N ILE A 415 -8.35 5.39 -31.91
CA ILE A 415 -9.25 4.24 -32.05
C ILE A 415 -8.40 3.04 -32.43
N ASP A 416 -7.92 2.30 -31.43
CA ASP A 416 -7.23 1.04 -31.68
C ASP A 416 -8.26 -0.08 -31.78
N GLN A 417 -8.34 -0.77 -32.93
CA GLN A 417 -9.26 -1.91 -33.12
C GLN A 417 -8.94 -3.07 -32.17
N THR A 418 -7.72 -3.09 -31.65
CA THR A 418 -7.25 -3.94 -30.57
C THR A 418 -6.84 -3.06 -29.40
N LEU A 419 -7.80 -2.46 -28.69
CA LEU A 419 -7.51 -1.95 -27.35
C LEU A 419 -6.94 -3.11 -26.53
N ASN A 420 -5.63 -3.12 -26.36
CA ASN A 420 -4.93 -4.15 -25.61
C ASN A 420 -5.39 -4.04 -24.16
N ASP A 421 -6.33 -4.91 -23.81
CA ASP A 421 -6.74 -5.12 -22.44
C ASP A 421 -5.61 -5.80 -21.66
N ARG A 422 -5.69 -5.77 -20.33
CA ARG A 422 -4.68 -6.36 -19.47
C ARG A 422 -4.55 -7.86 -19.77
N GLN A 423 -3.34 -8.30 -20.07
CA GLN A 423 -3.01 -9.72 -20.10
C GLN A 423 -2.99 -10.25 -18.67
N LEU A 424 -3.52 -11.46 -18.48
CA LEU A 424 -3.44 -12.14 -17.21
C LEU A 424 -2.03 -12.68 -17.08
N SER A 425 -1.22 -12.11 -16.20
CA SER A 425 0.06 -12.72 -15.81
C SER A 425 -0.21 -13.90 -14.86
N ASP A 426 0.32 -15.06 -15.23
CA ASP A 426 0.37 -16.23 -14.35
C ASP A 426 1.47 -16.08 -13.27
N ASP A 427 2.45 -15.21 -13.50
CA ASP A 427 3.60 -15.00 -12.63
C ASP A 427 3.47 -13.69 -11.84
N ASP A 428 3.06 -13.80 -10.57
CA ASP A 428 3.35 -12.81 -9.53
C ASP A 428 3.87 -13.55 -8.28
N ASP A 429 4.85 -14.43 -8.49
CA ASP A 429 5.70 -14.98 -7.43
C ASP A 429 6.90 -14.04 -7.27
N ASP A 430 6.64 -12.84 -6.76
CA ASP A 430 7.64 -11.94 -6.21
C ASP A 430 6.95 -11.02 -5.18
N ASP A 431 6.99 -11.43 -3.91
CA ASP A 431 6.79 -10.55 -2.76
C ASP A 431 8.06 -10.62 -1.87
N GLU A 432 9.24 -10.37 -2.45
CA GLU A 432 10.15 -9.43 -1.77
C GLU A 432 9.71 -8.03 -2.20
N GLU A 433 9.69 -7.10 -1.26
CA GLU A 433 9.29 -5.70 -1.47
C GLU A 433 9.93 -5.14 -2.75
N THR A 434 9.11 -4.99 -3.80
CA THR A 434 9.51 -4.27 -5.01
C THR A 434 9.57 -2.79 -4.66
N ILE A 435 10.71 -2.41 -4.08
CA ILE A 435 11.32 -1.10 -4.32
C ILE A 435 11.31 -0.94 -5.84
N MET A 436 10.51 0.01 -6.32
CA MET A 436 10.50 0.43 -7.72
C MET A 436 11.93 0.54 -8.23
N LYS A 437 12.38 -0.42 -9.05
CA LYS A 437 13.50 -0.21 -9.96
C LYS A 437 13.02 0.79 -10.99
N LYS A 438 13.16 2.08 -10.66
CA LYS A 438 13.24 3.13 -11.68
C LYS A 438 14.54 2.88 -12.43
N GLU A 439 14.45 2.42 -13.66
CA GLU A 439 15.55 2.59 -14.60
C GLU A 439 15.88 4.09 -14.73
N PRO A 440 17.16 4.44 -14.92
CA PRO A 440 17.60 5.82 -14.85
C PRO A 440 17.06 6.59 -16.04
N ILE A 441 16.16 7.54 -15.77
CA ILE A 441 15.81 8.57 -16.73
C ILE A 441 17.08 9.42 -16.90
N VAL A 442 17.70 9.28 -18.07
CA VAL A 442 18.73 10.18 -18.58
C VAL A 442 18.16 11.59 -18.54
N SER A 443 18.74 12.44 -17.70
CA SER A 443 18.48 13.87 -17.65
C SER A 443 19.02 14.53 -18.92
N ILE A 444 18.15 14.74 -19.90
CA ILE A 444 18.40 15.68 -20.98
C ILE A 444 18.18 17.08 -20.39
N ILE A 445 19.27 17.83 -20.30
CA ILE A 445 19.29 19.24 -19.93
C ILE A 445 18.69 20.03 -21.10
N GLU A 446 17.43 20.40 -21.01
CA GLU A 446 16.85 21.44 -21.88
C GLU A 446 17.03 22.81 -21.22
N LYS A 447 17.74 23.68 -21.91
CA LYS A 447 17.97 25.08 -21.53
C LYS A 447 16.69 25.89 -21.74
N PRO A 448 16.30 26.78 -20.81
CA PRO A 448 15.16 27.65 -21.01
C PRO A 448 15.51 28.76 -22.02
N ILE A 449 14.78 28.81 -23.14
CA ILE A 449 14.73 29.96 -24.03
C ILE A 449 13.70 30.92 -23.42
N CYS A 450 14.18 32.03 -22.85
CA CYS A 450 13.32 33.14 -22.44
C CYS A 450 13.37 34.21 -23.54
N THR A 451 12.25 34.41 -24.22
CA THR A 451 11.99 35.51 -25.13
C THR A 451 11.59 36.76 -24.33
N THR A 452 12.38 37.83 -24.43
CA THR A 452 11.94 39.18 -24.05
C THR A 452 12.06 40.12 -25.23
N ASN A 453 10.92 40.70 -25.60
CA ASN A 453 10.75 41.80 -26.54
C ASN A 453 11.69 42.98 -26.19
N ARG A 454 12.32 43.60 -27.20
CA ARG A 454 12.04 45.01 -27.60
C ARG A 454 12.99 45.55 -28.69
N ILE A 455 12.34 46.15 -29.70
CA ILE A 455 12.71 47.35 -30.49
C ILE A 455 13.89 47.21 -31.46
N VAL A 456 13.55 47.16 -32.76
CA VAL A 456 14.46 47.47 -33.88
C VAL A 456 14.12 48.87 -34.38
N LEU A 457 15.12 49.76 -34.43
CA LEU A 457 15.12 50.99 -35.22
C LEU A 457 16.09 50.81 -36.40
N HIS A 458 15.72 51.42 -37.52
CA HIS A 458 16.24 51.27 -38.88
C HIS A 458 17.74 51.54 -39.11
N ASP A 459 18.27 50.74 -40.05
CA ASP A 459 19.12 51.03 -41.22
C ASP A 459 19.94 52.33 -41.31
N ALA A 460 21.26 52.14 -41.52
CA ALA A 460 22.13 52.86 -42.48
C ALA A 460 23.55 52.26 -42.35
N SER A 461 24.04 51.43 -43.28
CA SER A 461 24.75 51.77 -44.52
C SER A 461 26.28 51.80 -44.38
N ILE A 462 26.93 50.98 -45.22
CA ILE A 462 28.25 51.13 -45.88
C ILE A 462 29.43 50.37 -45.25
N ASP A 463 30.00 49.54 -46.13
CA ASP A 463 31.25 48.80 -46.11
C ASP A 463 32.49 49.68 -45.89
N ASP A 464 33.52 49.13 -45.23
CA ASP A 464 34.88 48.97 -45.78
C ASP A 464 35.88 48.61 -44.65
N ASP A 465 36.34 47.37 -44.70
CA ASP A 465 37.67 46.80 -44.42
C ASP A 465 38.63 47.33 -43.32
N ASP A 466 39.14 46.31 -42.59
CA ASP A 466 40.46 46.13 -41.94
C ASP A 466 40.75 46.72 -40.53
N ASP A 467 40.42 45.87 -39.54
CA ASP A 467 41.17 45.38 -38.36
C ASP A 467 42.24 46.22 -37.61
N ASP A 468 42.13 46.07 -36.28
CA ASP A 468 43.13 46.23 -35.21
C ASP A 468 43.23 47.60 -34.50
N ASP A 469 42.30 47.86 -33.57
CA ASP A 469 42.58 48.29 -32.18
C ASP A 469 41.26 48.62 -31.45
N GLU A 470 40.62 47.66 -30.77
CA GLU A 470 39.66 48.02 -29.72
C GLU A 470 39.61 46.99 -28.57
N PHE A 471 39.72 47.53 -27.36
CA PHE A 471 39.84 46.87 -26.08
C PHE A 471 38.82 45.74 -25.88
N GLU A 472 39.27 44.57 -25.42
CA GLU A 472 38.37 43.53 -24.91
C GLU A 472 37.46 44.12 -23.81
N SER A 473 36.16 43.90 -23.95
CA SER A 473 35.13 44.31 -23.01
C SER A 473 35.36 43.69 -21.64
N TYR A 474 35.23 44.51 -20.60
CA TYR A 474 35.51 44.15 -19.21
C TYR A 474 34.71 42.89 -18.80
N ASP A 475 35.42 41.86 -18.31
CA ASP A 475 34.84 40.58 -17.93
C ASP A 475 34.09 40.70 -16.58
N TYR A 476 32.75 40.73 -16.65
CA TYR A 476 31.85 40.71 -15.49
C TYR A 476 31.71 39.32 -14.83
N SER A 477 32.52 38.31 -15.21
CA SER A 477 32.48 36.96 -14.62
C SER A 477 32.77 36.89 -13.12
N HIS A 478 33.21 37.99 -12.51
CA HIS A 478 33.49 38.10 -11.08
C HIS A 478 32.43 38.88 -10.29
N ASP A 479 31.41 39.45 -10.95
CA ASP A 479 30.28 40.10 -10.27
C ASP A 479 29.25 39.05 -9.83
N THR A 480 29.60 38.32 -8.77
CA THR A 480 28.62 37.61 -7.97
C THR A 480 27.88 38.63 -7.10
N ILE A 481 26.60 38.86 -7.38
CA ILE A 481 25.69 39.38 -6.36
C ILE A 481 25.64 38.31 -5.28
N LYS A 482 26.50 38.43 -4.26
CA LYS A 482 26.35 37.69 -3.02
C LYS A 482 25.08 38.20 -2.35
N LEU A 483 23.96 37.54 -2.60
CA LEU A 483 22.88 37.53 -1.63
C LEU A 483 23.38 36.68 -0.45
N ASP A 484 24.22 37.27 0.39
CA ASP A 484 24.55 36.71 1.70
C ASP A 484 23.26 36.77 2.54
N VAL A 485 22.39 35.77 2.35
CA VAL A 485 21.20 35.60 3.17
C VAL A 485 21.68 35.12 4.53
N GLU A 486 21.76 36.05 5.49
CA GLU A 486 22.15 35.74 6.86
C GLU A 486 21.27 34.61 7.42
N LYS A 487 21.92 33.52 7.86
CA LYS A 487 21.23 32.38 8.47
C LYS A 487 20.83 32.73 9.91
N PRO A 488 19.60 32.41 10.35
CA PRO A 488 19.17 32.71 11.71
C PRO A 488 20.04 31.93 12.71
N LYS A 489 20.64 32.64 13.67
CA LYS A 489 21.49 32.05 14.72
C LYS A 489 20.74 31.71 16.01
N TYR A 490 19.54 32.28 16.17
CA TYR A 490 18.70 32.15 17.36
C TYR A 490 17.30 31.69 16.98
N ILE A 491 16.66 30.90 17.85
CA ILE A 491 15.31 30.36 17.64
C ILE A 491 14.27 31.47 17.47
N ARG A 492 14.37 32.56 18.25
CA ARG A 492 13.45 33.70 18.16
C ARG A 492 13.57 34.43 16.82
N THR A 493 14.79 34.55 16.28
CA THR A 493 15.02 35.09 14.93
C THR A 493 14.45 34.15 13.87
N CYS A 494 14.66 32.84 14.03
CA CYS A 494 14.10 31.83 13.13
C CYS A 494 12.56 31.86 13.12
N LEU A 495 11.91 32.03 14.29
CA LEU A 495 10.46 32.21 14.37
C LEU A 495 10.02 33.49 13.67
N ALA A 496 10.70 34.62 13.89
CA ALA A 496 10.37 35.87 13.24
C ALA A 496 10.46 35.76 11.71
N ASP A 497 11.49 35.09 11.20
CA ASP A 497 11.68 34.82 9.77
C ASP A 497 10.60 33.90 9.20
N LEU A 498 10.10 32.94 9.99
CA LEU A 498 8.96 32.07 9.61
C LEU A 498 7.62 32.81 9.63
N ILE A 499 7.47 33.88 10.40
CA ILE A 499 6.25 34.72 10.40
C ILE A 499 6.30 35.71 9.23
N SER A 500 7.46 36.27 8.92
CA SER A 500 7.62 37.24 7.83
C SER A 500 7.66 36.55 6.46
N THR A 501 6.48 36.32 5.88
CA THR A 501 6.30 35.64 4.58
C THR A 501 6.79 36.41 3.36
N ASP A 502 7.26 37.65 3.54
CA ASP A 502 7.59 38.59 2.45
C ASP A 502 8.96 38.35 1.81
N LYS A 503 9.82 37.50 2.39
CA LYS A 503 11.18 37.23 1.91
C LYS A 503 11.45 35.72 1.81
N ILE A 504 11.33 35.19 0.60
CA ILE A 504 11.47 33.76 0.27
C ILE A 504 12.81 33.19 0.75
N ASP A 505 13.92 33.89 0.49
CA ASP A 505 15.25 33.40 0.83
C ASP A 505 15.46 33.22 2.34
N ARG A 506 14.86 34.10 3.16
CA ARG A 506 14.95 34.02 4.63
C ARG A 506 14.10 32.88 5.18
N LEU A 507 12.93 32.67 4.61
CA LEU A 507 12.03 31.57 4.96
C LEU A 507 12.70 30.22 4.69
N GLU A 508 13.31 30.06 3.51
CA GLU A 508 14.04 28.84 3.15
C GLU A 508 15.24 28.62 4.09
N SER A 509 16.01 29.68 4.35
CA SER A 509 17.11 29.65 5.32
C SER A 509 16.64 29.23 6.73
N ALA A 510 15.51 29.77 7.20
CA ALA A 510 14.93 29.44 8.49
C ALA A 510 14.45 27.98 8.57
N LEU A 511 13.76 27.47 7.54
CA LEU A 511 13.31 26.07 7.52
C LEU A 511 14.48 25.08 7.54
N ASN A 512 15.57 25.39 6.86
CA ASN A 512 16.76 24.54 6.82
C ASN A 512 17.56 24.59 8.13
N MET A 513 17.60 25.74 8.81
CA MET A 513 18.37 25.92 10.05
C MET A 513 17.61 25.45 11.30
N LEU A 514 16.27 25.44 11.26
CA LEU A 514 15.43 25.09 12.40
C LEU A 514 15.78 23.75 13.11
N PRO A 515 16.05 22.62 12.41
CA PRO A 515 16.49 21.37 13.04
C PRO A 515 17.70 21.56 13.96
N THR A 516 18.71 22.27 13.45
CA THR A 516 19.98 22.46 14.15
C THR A 516 19.81 23.38 15.36
N LEU A 517 18.95 24.40 15.26
CA LEU A 517 18.67 25.31 16.36
C LEU A 517 17.91 24.62 17.51
N ILE A 518 16.99 23.72 17.18
CA ILE A 518 16.26 22.93 18.18
C ILE A 518 17.23 22.04 18.97
N GLU A 519 18.19 21.41 18.30
CA GLU A 519 19.20 20.57 18.97
C GLU A 519 20.17 21.38 19.85
N LEU A 520 20.59 22.55 19.38
CA LEU A 520 21.55 23.40 20.10
C LEU A 520 20.95 24.08 21.32
N TYR A 521 19.67 24.46 21.28
CA TYR A 521 19.03 25.30 22.29
C TYR A 521 17.73 24.67 22.84
N LYS A 522 17.79 23.39 23.21
CA LYS A 522 16.62 22.59 23.66
C LYS A 522 15.80 23.20 24.80
N ILE A 523 16.41 23.93 25.72
CA ILE A 523 15.67 24.53 26.85
C ILE A 523 14.91 25.78 26.38
N GLU A 524 15.58 26.68 25.66
CA GLU A 524 14.98 27.92 25.17
C GLU A 524 13.91 27.68 24.10
N CYS A 525 14.03 26.60 23.32
CA CYS A 525 13.04 26.21 22.32
C CYS A 525 11.69 25.83 22.94
N GLU A 526 11.63 25.35 24.19
CA GLU A 526 10.39 24.86 24.81
C GLU A 526 9.32 25.97 24.91
N GLU A 527 9.72 27.20 25.24
CA GLU A 527 8.82 28.36 25.33
C GLU A 527 8.17 28.71 23.99
N VAL A 528 8.88 28.42 22.88
CA VAL A 528 8.53 28.84 21.52
C VAL A 528 8.02 27.67 20.67
N ALA A 529 8.12 26.44 21.17
CA ALA A 529 7.80 25.21 20.45
C ALA A 529 6.34 25.16 19.96
N LEU A 530 5.38 25.56 20.80
CA LEU A 530 3.96 25.60 20.41
C LEU A 530 3.69 26.60 19.29
N GLU A 531 4.35 27.76 19.32
CA GLU A 531 4.19 28.78 18.29
C GLU A 531 4.78 28.31 16.95
N LEU A 532 5.95 27.67 16.98
CA LEU A 532 6.56 27.07 15.80
C LEU A 532 5.66 25.99 15.18
N VAL A 533 5.09 25.10 15.99
CA VAL A 533 4.17 24.05 15.52
C VAL A 533 2.91 24.68 14.91
N ARG A 534 2.34 25.72 15.54
CA ARG A 534 1.17 26.47 15.04
C ARG A 534 1.42 27.08 13.66
N ILE A 535 2.57 27.74 13.49
CA ILE A 535 2.95 28.38 12.23
C ILE A 535 3.17 27.31 11.15
N LEU A 536 3.97 26.28 11.44
CA LEU A 536 4.32 25.24 10.48
C LEU A 536 3.12 24.40 10.04
N LEU A 537 2.16 24.11 10.92
CA LEU A 537 0.93 23.38 10.57
C LEU A 537 0.01 24.16 9.63
N ASN A 538 -0.05 25.49 9.80
CA ASN A 538 -0.92 26.37 9.04
C ASN A 538 -0.23 26.99 7.81
N TYR A 539 1.04 26.65 7.59
CA TYR A 539 1.80 27.14 6.45
C TYR A 539 1.34 26.46 5.16
N ASN A 540 0.75 27.23 4.26
CA ASN A 540 0.40 26.79 2.91
C ASN A 540 1.55 27.14 1.96
N SER A 541 1.88 26.23 1.04
CA SER A 541 2.96 26.43 0.06
C SER A 541 2.53 27.45 -0.99
N THR A 542 2.68 28.74 -0.70
CA THR A 542 2.47 29.83 -1.66
C THR A 542 3.70 30.10 -2.52
N PHE A 543 4.84 29.47 -2.22
CA PHE A 543 6.13 29.70 -2.86
C PHE A 543 6.77 28.39 -3.31
N ASN A 544 7.46 28.41 -4.46
CA ASN A 544 8.19 27.26 -5.03
C ASN A 544 9.52 27.01 -4.30
N ILE A 545 9.47 26.66 -3.02
CA ILE A 545 10.65 26.21 -2.25
C ILE A 545 10.86 24.70 -2.52
N GLU A 546 12.08 24.32 -2.90
CA GLU A 546 12.41 22.92 -3.15
C GLU A 546 12.23 22.06 -1.89
N ASN A 547 11.59 20.89 -2.03
CA ASN A 547 11.35 19.95 -0.93
C ASN A 547 10.62 20.55 0.30
N PHE A 548 9.89 21.66 0.15
CA PHE A 548 9.20 22.35 1.25
C PHE A 548 8.36 21.43 2.13
N GLU A 549 7.55 20.55 1.54
CA GLU A 549 6.69 19.63 2.30
C GLU A 549 7.50 18.66 3.18
N LYS A 550 8.65 18.20 2.68
CA LYS A 550 9.55 17.32 3.43
C LYS A 550 10.24 18.07 4.56
N LEU A 551 10.72 19.29 4.31
CA LEU A 551 11.34 20.14 5.33
C LEU A 551 10.34 20.48 6.44
N ARG A 552 9.12 20.88 6.06
CA ARG A 552 8.01 21.16 6.98
C ARG A 552 7.69 19.95 7.86
N LEU A 553 7.51 18.78 7.25
CA LEU A 553 7.21 17.54 7.97
C LEU A 553 8.35 17.14 8.91
N ASN A 554 9.60 17.20 8.44
CA ASN A 554 10.77 16.88 9.26
C ASN A 554 10.90 17.81 10.46
N ASN A 555 10.71 19.12 10.28
CA ASN A 555 10.74 20.10 11.38
C ASN A 555 9.67 19.83 12.43
N LEU A 556 8.43 19.52 11.99
CA LEU A 556 7.33 19.17 12.89
C LEU A 556 7.60 17.88 13.67
N ILE A 557 8.23 16.88 13.03
CA ILE A 557 8.65 15.64 13.69
C ILE A 557 9.73 15.93 14.73
N ILE A 558 10.77 16.70 14.40
CA ILE A 558 11.88 17.01 15.32
C ILE A 558 11.38 17.79 16.54
N LEU A 559 10.45 18.73 16.35
CA LEU A 559 9.82 19.45 17.46
C LEU A 559 9.07 18.46 18.36
N CYS A 560 8.19 17.63 17.80
CA CYS A 560 7.41 16.65 18.56
C CYS A 560 8.25 15.53 19.19
N GLU A 561 9.43 15.24 18.63
CA GLU A 561 10.41 14.30 19.20
C GLU A 561 11.08 14.87 20.46
N ASN A 562 11.43 16.17 20.45
CA ASN A 562 12.06 16.82 21.60
C ASN A 562 11.05 17.24 22.69
N TYR A 563 9.81 17.59 22.34
CA TYR A 563 8.75 17.99 23.29
C TYR A 563 7.47 17.16 23.12
N PRO A 564 7.51 15.84 23.34
CA PRO A 564 6.42 14.94 22.99
C PRO A 564 5.13 15.21 23.77
N LEU A 565 5.21 15.50 25.07
CA LEU A 565 4.03 15.73 25.91
C LEU A 565 3.26 16.99 25.49
N LEU A 566 3.98 18.11 25.39
CA LEU A 566 3.42 19.43 25.09
C LEU A 566 2.88 19.53 23.66
N ILE A 567 3.59 18.94 22.69
CA ILE A 567 3.19 19.01 21.28
C ILE A 567 2.11 17.95 20.94
N SER A 568 2.19 16.73 21.48
CA SER A 568 1.16 15.72 21.19
C SER A 568 -0.21 16.09 21.76
N ASP A 569 -0.28 16.70 22.95
CA ASP A 569 -1.54 17.21 23.50
C ASP A 569 -2.14 18.30 22.61
N TYR A 570 -1.30 19.22 22.12
CA TYR A 570 -1.72 20.25 21.17
C TYR A 570 -2.22 19.65 19.85
N LEU A 571 -1.46 18.75 19.23
CA LEU A 571 -1.81 18.11 17.96
C LEU A 571 -3.11 17.29 18.05
N CYS A 572 -3.30 16.56 19.16
CA CYS A 572 -4.51 15.78 19.39
C CYS A 572 -5.74 16.68 19.53
N LYS A 573 -5.62 17.85 20.16
CA LYS A 573 -6.72 18.83 20.25
C LYS A 573 -7.04 19.41 18.88
N GLU A 574 -6.02 19.89 18.16
CA GLU A 574 -6.20 20.53 16.84
C GLU A 574 -6.75 19.58 15.77
N PHE A 575 -6.50 18.27 15.89
CA PHE A 575 -7.08 17.29 14.98
C PHE A 575 -8.62 17.33 14.96
N TYR A 576 -9.24 17.55 16.12
CA TYR A 576 -10.71 17.61 16.27
C TYR A 576 -11.30 19.01 16.03
N GLU A 577 -10.46 20.04 15.91
CA GLU A 577 -10.91 21.40 15.63
C GLU A 577 -11.49 21.55 14.22
N LYS A 578 -12.48 22.44 14.06
CA LYS A 578 -13.23 22.57 12.80
C LYS A 578 -12.44 23.25 11.67
N ASN A 579 -11.40 24.01 12.02
CA ASN A 579 -10.73 24.94 11.10
C ASN A 579 -9.61 24.28 10.25
N TYR A 580 -9.38 22.97 10.41
CA TYR A 580 -8.36 22.24 9.66
C TYR A 580 -8.91 21.53 8.43
N THR A 581 -8.11 21.52 7.36
CA THR A 581 -8.41 20.74 6.14
C THR A 581 -8.08 19.26 6.33
N ILE A 582 -8.61 18.38 5.47
CA ILE A 582 -8.30 16.94 5.48
C ILE A 582 -6.78 16.71 5.31
N HIS A 583 -6.13 17.51 4.46
CA HIS A 583 -4.69 17.45 4.24
C HIS A 583 -3.90 17.75 5.53
N GLN A 584 -4.26 18.79 6.26
CA GLN A 584 -3.62 19.12 7.53
C GLN A 584 -3.90 18.06 8.61
N ARG A 585 -5.11 17.48 8.66
CA ARG A 585 -5.40 16.35 9.56
C ARG A 585 -4.56 15.12 9.24
N SER A 586 -4.36 14.83 7.95
CA SER A 586 -3.45 13.77 7.50
C SER A 586 -2.01 14.07 7.90
N LEU A 587 -1.56 15.32 7.81
CA LEU A 587 -0.25 15.77 8.27
C LEU A 587 -0.08 15.55 9.79
N ILE A 588 -1.08 15.94 10.60
CA ILE A 588 -1.08 15.73 12.06
C ILE A 588 -0.91 14.25 12.39
N LEU A 589 -1.70 13.37 11.77
CA LEU A 589 -1.58 11.92 11.97
C LEU A 589 -0.21 11.39 11.53
N LYS A 590 0.34 11.91 10.43
CA LYS A 590 1.67 11.51 9.95
C LYS A 590 2.79 11.92 10.90
N ILE A 591 2.70 13.10 11.51
CA ILE A 591 3.64 13.57 12.54
C ILE A 591 3.59 12.62 13.74
N ILE A 592 2.39 12.33 14.28
CA ILE A 592 2.23 11.43 15.43
C ILE A 592 2.76 10.03 15.11
N GLN A 593 2.48 9.52 13.91
CA GLN A 593 2.96 8.20 13.47
C GLN A 593 4.49 8.15 13.41
N GLU A 594 5.13 9.08 12.71
CA GLU A 594 6.59 9.05 12.49
C GLU A 594 7.36 9.39 13.77
N THR A 595 6.84 10.28 14.62
CA THR A 595 7.43 10.58 15.93
C THR A 595 7.36 9.37 16.86
N ALA A 596 6.22 8.67 16.93
CA ALA A 596 6.10 7.44 17.71
C ALA A 596 7.08 6.34 17.24
N LYS A 597 7.27 6.20 15.92
CA LYS A 597 8.29 5.29 15.35
C LYS A 597 9.71 5.68 15.75
N LYS A 598 10.05 6.98 15.73
CA LYS A 598 11.38 7.45 16.14
C LYS A 598 11.63 7.25 17.64
N LEU A 599 10.67 7.63 18.48
CA LEU A 599 10.77 7.48 19.94
C LEU A 599 10.84 6.02 20.39
N SER A 600 10.19 5.11 19.66
CA SER A 600 10.24 3.67 19.94
C SER A 600 11.54 2.98 19.52
N GLN A 601 12.47 3.68 18.84
CA GLN A 601 13.80 3.19 18.45
C GLN A 601 13.80 1.86 17.66
N ILE A 602 12.71 1.50 16.99
CA ILE A 602 12.54 0.22 16.27
C ILE A 602 13.65 -0.01 15.23
N ASN A 603 14.15 1.06 14.60
CA ASN A 603 15.21 0.99 13.58
C ASN A 603 16.63 0.80 14.17
N GLN A 604 16.88 1.21 15.41
CA GLN A 604 18.18 1.00 16.08
C GLN A 604 18.33 -0.43 16.59
N ILE A 605 17.22 -1.13 16.83
CA ILE A 605 17.22 -2.54 17.24
C ILE A 605 17.50 -3.43 16.02
N GLN A 606 16.94 -3.10 14.84
CA GLN A 606 17.24 -3.85 13.60
C GLN A 606 18.70 -3.73 13.15
N THR A 607 19.33 -2.57 13.34
CA THR A 607 20.76 -2.35 13.01
C THR A 607 21.70 -2.99 14.03
N LYS A 608 21.37 -2.97 15.32
CA LYS A 608 22.12 -3.74 16.34
C LYS A 608 22.02 -5.25 16.15
N ILE A 609 20.89 -5.76 15.65
CA ILE A 609 20.72 -7.17 15.30
C ILE A 609 21.58 -7.52 14.07
N GLN A 610 21.70 -6.64 13.08
CA GLN A 610 22.63 -6.84 11.96
C GLN A 610 24.10 -6.84 12.44
N ASP A 611 24.51 -5.89 13.29
CA ASP A 611 25.89 -5.83 13.79
C ASP A 611 26.24 -7.00 14.74
N GLN A 612 25.27 -7.55 15.48
CA GLN A 612 25.46 -8.74 16.32
C GLN A 612 25.45 -10.05 15.53
N LEU A 613 24.87 -10.07 14.32
CA LEU A 613 24.93 -11.20 13.40
C LEU A 613 26.25 -11.26 12.59
N PHE A 614 27.14 -10.28 12.75
CA PHE A 614 28.47 -10.24 12.11
C PHE A 614 29.66 -10.41 13.07
N ILE A 615 29.44 -10.79 14.35
CA ILE A 615 30.53 -10.99 15.35
C ILE A 615 30.47 -12.37 16.04
N SER A 616 29.82 -13.36 15.46
CA SER A 616 29.99 -14.74 15.94
C SER A 616 29.96 -15.69 14.75
N ASP A 617 31.15 -15.93 14.21
CA ASP A 617 31.60 -17.21 13.65
C ASP A 617 33.04 -16.97 13.17
N ASP A 618 34.01 -17.18 14.07
CA ASP A 618 35.42 -17.43 13.75
C ASP A 618 36.05 -18.07 15.00
N ASP A 619 35.80 -19.36 15.17
CA ASP A 619 36.74 -20.31 15.77
C ASP A 619 36.62 -21.63 14.97
N ASP A 620 37.77 -22.08 14.48
CA ASP A 620 38.16 -23.40 13.94
C ASP A 620 37.86 -23.76 12.45
N ASP A 621 38.92 -23.55 11.64
CA ASP A 621 39.56 -24.45 10.65
C ASP A 621 38.74 -25.13 9.53
N ASP A 622 38.95 -24.70 8.26
CA ASP A 622 39.83 -25.40 7.28
C ASP A 622 39.68 -24.85 5.84
N ASP A 623 40.84 -24.65 5.22
CA ASP A 623 41.20 -24.35 3.81
C ASP A 623 40.13 -24.44 2.70
N ASN A 624 39.90 -23.32 2.01
CA ASN A 624 39.93 -23.24 0.54
C ASN A 624 39.95 -21.80 0.02
N ASP A 625 41.06 -21.42 -0.62
CA ASP A 625 41.25 -20.21 -1.40
C ASP A 625 40.17 -20.03 -2.48
N ASN A 626 39.32 -18.99 -2.37
CA ASN A 626 38.70 -18.41 -3.57
C ASN A 626 38.07 -17.00 -3.48
N ASP A 627 38.58 -16.04 -2.69
CA ASP A 627 38.02 -14.67 -2.72
C ASP A 627 39.03 -13.51 -2.56
N SER A 628 40.10 -13.52 -3.36
CA SER A 628 41.19 -12.51 -3.27
C SER A 628 41.16 -11.41 -4.35
N TRP A 629 40.50 -11.58 -5.51
CA TRP A 629 40.71 -10.64 -6.62
C TRP A 629 39.82 -9.38 -6.57
N HIS A 630 38.58 -9.50 -6.12
CA HIS A 630 37.61 -8.38 -6.12
C HIS A 630 37.96 -7.29 -5.07
N SER A 631 38.49 -7.71 -3.92
CA SER A 631 39.00 -6.82 -2.86
C SER A 631 40.24 -6.03 -3.31
N ILE A 632 41.14 -6.68 -4.06
CA ILE A 632 42.36 -6.05 -4.60
C ILE A 632 42.02 -5.00 -5.67
N ILE A 633 41.02 -5.27 -6.53
CA ILE A 633 40.58 -4.32 -7.55
C ILE A 633 39.89 -3.10 -6.93
N ASN A 634 39.01 -3.31 -5.94
CA ASN A 634 38.33 -2.21 -5.26
C ASN A 634 39.28 -1.32 -4.44
N LYS A 635 40.33 -1.90 -3.85
CA LYS A 635 41.42 -1.13 -3.21
C LYS A 635 42.23 -0.32 -4.24
N ARG A 636 42.52 -0.87 -5.42
CA ARG A 636 43.22 -0.14 -6.51
C ARG A 636 42.39 0.99 -7.11
N LEU A 637 41.08 0.80 -7.27
CA LEU A 637 40.18 1.84 -7.79
C LEU A 637 40.03 3.00 -6.80
N LYS A 638 39.92 2.72 -5.49
CA LYS A 638 39.84 3.74 -4.44
C LYS A 638 41.12 4.57 -4.27
N LEU A 639 42.29 4.01 -4.58
CA LEU A 639 43.57 4.73 -4.56
C LEU A 639 43.77 5.66 -5.77
N LYS A 640 43.07 5.42 -6.89
CA LYS A 640 43.22 6.22 -8.12
C LYS A 640 42.26 7.40 -8.24
N THR A 641 41.29 7.56 -7.32
CA THR A 641 40.23 8.57 -7.46
C THR A 641 40.01 9.42 -6.20
N LYS A 642 41.01 10.23 -5.81
CA LYS A 642 40.76 11.48 -5.05
C LYS A 642 41.69 12.62 -5.52
N TYR A 643 41.09 13.50 -6.33
CA TYR A 643 41.37 14.91 -6.63
C TYR A 643 42.81 15.41 -6.92
N LYS A 644 42.99 15.87 -8.16
CA LYS A 644 43.57 17.20 -8.45
C LYS A 644 42.74 17.87 -9.53
N ASN A 645 42.27 19.07 -9.22
CA ASN A 645 41.60 19.97 -10.15
C ASN A 645 42.59 21.10 -10.49
N ILE A 646 42.48 21.60 -11.73
CA ILE A 646 42.89 22.92 -12.24
C ILE A 646 44.38 23.08 -12.64
N GLU A 647 44.66 23.16 -13.95
CA GLU A 647 44.97 24.43 -14.66
C GLU A 647 45.34 24.18 -16.14
N THR A 648 44.70 24.95 -17.01
CA THR A 648 44.96 25.08 -18.44
C THR A 648 46.16 26.01 -18.69
N LYS A 649 47.07 25.64 -19.60
CA LYS A 649 47.89 26.61 -20.35
C LYS A 649 48.10 26.17 -21.81
N LYS A 650 47.65 27.04 -22.72
CA LYS A 650 47.87 27.04 -24.18
C LYS A 650 49.37 27.06 -24.52
N LYS A 651 49.79 26.40 -25.62
CA LYS A 651 50.23 27.00 -26.92
C LYS A 651 51.23 26.11 -27.69
N LYS A 652 51.02 26.13 -29.02
CA LYS A 652 51.97 26.04 -30.15
C LYS A 652 52.33 24.66 -30.75
N ASN A 653 51.81 24.46 -31.96
CA ASN A 653 52.49 24.14 -33.23
C ASN A 653 53.88 23.48 -33.14
N LEU A 654 54.08 22.35 -33.81
CA LEU A 654 54.58 22.27 -35.20
C LEU A 654 54.97 20.81 -35.52
N ASN A 655 54.75 20.45 -36.80
CA ASN A 655 55.35 19.36 -37.56
C ASN A 655 56.66 18.78 -37.01
N TYR A 656 56.85 17.46 -37.13
CA TYR A 656 57.99 16.86 -37.84
C TYR A 656 57.80 15.34 -37.99
N LEU A 657 57.92 14.90 -39.27
CA LEU A 657 58.12 13.55 -39.82
C LEU A 657 56.95 12.56 -39.81
#